data_AF-A0A9E1BBI4-F1
#
_entry.id   AF-A0A9E1BBI4-F1
#
_cell.length_a   1.000
_cell.length_b   1.000
_cell.length_c   1.000
_cell.angle_alpha   90.00
_cell.angle_beta   90.00
_cell.angle_gamma   90.00
#
_symmetry.space_group_name_H-M   'P 1'
#
loop_
_entity.id
_entity.type
_entity.pdbx_description
1 polymer ?
#
loop_
_entity_poly.entity_id
_entity_poly.type
_entity_poly.pdbx_seq_one_letter_code
_entity_poly.pdbx_strand_id
1 'polypeptide(L)'
;MKKYTKIIALVLTCAMTVGLMAGCKNKNQSIIGKVNGTVIPDGLFINNFATEVYEAEQAKDTAINFDLDGEALYNSIRETKKDDKSYYDIFVDAALENSRKFMIQYQIFSEKEEWPSESDIDGLKKSAESYLTQMLSYYGSSMGASTVQELAQKGYSMPYDDLIEYFTMSSTLEKYKATLEEKVTLSEDEITEYYREHESEYRSVQVRHSLINTEKMEEDEKAEAYEKAQELVEKYNKGEITFDDILKESDDVSSEGKPNNDGYYTVQKSSNFVQAFKEWALACKEASNAIEIVETEYGYHIMQCTKVLGIEDDTVKETVESAYKVELVNSQTEEATKPYLENKDYEIQKLNKGYIEKLAKRTFTGDFSDVEEATATPAESVAPTAKPEYNDAAGDPTKIAQYKDQAVLKAYYVQFFSQAMNEIFTGYDFSAAGDSEEKFYELLNEAVKKEYKDGKTYLEYGREYGLELLTNFLATKDMATEAGKTISDEDKTKELEQLDSQIDTMLQYYGTSYGVSTRDELMQKLVSVNVNDYKSIYIDQILVSEYANEVIEEMKPEKSDLNAFYEKTPDDYRIVTIRHISKSLSDDNGDPLSEEEQANVLKLMETLQAKLENGDSVEALVTGYSDAADASSSKGLVDLKKTTAIANEVIEWAFAQNQLGAISLIKTDSSYELVIIEGLTDYTTTSGIVANSTNTSVEAVATAVTTAYKNNAFEDRVQQYVTENHIALTEVQNDIVDQVVTDFLTYKKSDTEK
;
A
#
# COMPACT_ATOMS: atom_id res chain seq x y z
N MET A 1 -7.26 -1.77 -13.79
CA MET A 1 -7.98 -0.48 -13.61
C MET A 1 -9.46 -0.75 -13.45
N LYS A 2 -10.02 -0.46 -12.26
CA LYS A 2 -11.41 -0.79 -11.89
C LYS A 2 -12.40 0.15 -12.59
N LYS A 3 -13.41 -0.43 -13.25
CA LYS A 3 -14.62 0.25 -13.73
C LYS A 3 -15.75 0.09 -12.69
N TYR A 4 -16.48 1.18 -12.48
CA TYR A 4 -17.74 1.36 -11.73
C TYR A 4 -17.60 1.33 -10.19
N THR A 5 -17.69 2.48 -9.52
CA THR A 5 -18.91 3.29 -9.36
C THR A 5 -18.61 4.76 -9.64
N LYS A 6 -19.49 5.41 -10.42
CA LYS A 6 -19.50 6.84 -10.69
C LYS A 6 -20.15 7.56 -9.51
N ILE A 7 -19.84 8.84 -9.32
CA ILE A 7 -19.89 9.54 -8.02
C ILE A 7 -18.74 9.09 -7.09
N ILE A 8 -17.49 9.11 -7.59
CA ILE A 8 -16.34 9.25 -6.70
C ILE A 8 -16.24 10.74 -6.42
N ALA A 9 -16.84 11.14 -5.31
CA ALA A 9 -16.39 12.33 -4.62
C ALA A 9 -14.88 12.22 -4.49
N LEU A 10 -14.16 13.22 -5.00
CA LEU A 10 -12.76 13.44 -4.71
C LEU A 10 -12.71 13.79 -3.23
N VAL A 11 -12.80 12.78 -2.37
CA VAL A 11 -12.69 12.93 -0.93
C VAL A 11 -11.29 12.50 -0.54
N LEU A 12 -10.48 13.49 -0.19
CA LEU A 12 -9.67 13.39 1.03
C LEU A 12 -10.62 13.13 2.20
N THR A 13 -11.16 11.91 2.34
CA THR A 13 -11.97 11.52 3.51
C THR A 13 -11.00 11.15 4.62
N CYS A 14 -10.73 12.11 5.48
CA CYS A 14 -10.30 11.83 6.83
C CYS A 14 -11.22 12.67 7.72
N ALA A 15 -12.08 11.98 8.48
CA ALA A 15 -12.89 12.58 9.53
C ALA A 15 -12.81 11.76 10.84
N MET A 16 -12.53 12.46 11.95
CA MET A 16 -12.05 12.09 13.30
C MET A 16 -13.21 11.88 14.33
N THR A 17 -13.00 11.37 15.56
CA THR A 17 -12.43 12.13 16.73
C THR A 17 -12.12 11.37 18.02
N VAL A 18 -10.94 11.71 18.60
CA VAL A 18 -10.60 12.41 19.87
C VAL A 18 -11.49 12.27 21.12
N GLY A 19 -10.82 11.93 22.23
CA GLY A 19 -11.09 12.42 23.59
C GLY A 19 -9.78 12.53 24.39
N LEU A 20 -9.49 13.73 24.90
CA LEU A 20 -8.36 14.07 25.77
C LEU A 20 -8.44 13.35 27.13
N MET A 21 -7.27 12.98 27.66
CA MET A 21 -7.12 12.46 29.01
C MET A 21 -7.32 13.58 30.05
N ALA A 22 -8.39 13.47 30.83
CA ALA A 22 -8.35 13.57 32.29
C ALA A 22 -9.74 13.26 32.88
N GLY A 23 -9.96 12.00 33.28
CA GLY A 23 -10.99 11.64 34.25
C GLY A 23 -12.18 10.84 33.72
N CYS A 24 -12.00 9.51 33.67
CA CYS A 24 -13.00 8.46 33.91
C CYS A 24 -14.47 8.75 33.50
N LYS A 25 -14.93 8.07 32.44
CA LYS A 25 -16.07 7.11 32.53
C LYS A 25 -16.23 6.33 31.21
N ASN A 26 -16.18 5.01 31.34
CA ASN A 26 -16.59 3.97 30.37
C ASN A 26 -15.56 3.44 29.35
N LYS A 27 -14.29 3.29 29.73
CA LYS A 27 -13.41 2.29 29.09
C LYS A 27 -13.32 1.07 30.01
N ASN A 28 -13.41 -0.15 29.47
CA ASN A 28 -13.01 -1.36 30.20
C ASN A 28 -11.58 -1.11 30.70
N GLN A 29 -11.43 -0.70 31.96
CA GLN A 29 -10.11 -0.38 32.51
C GLN A 29 -9.29 -1.65 32.41
N SER A 30 -8.19 -1.63 31.67
CA SER A 30 -7.29 -2.78 31.62
C SER A 30 -7.02 -3.27 33.05
N ILE A 31 -7.15 -4.58 33.23
CA ILE A 31 -6.95 -5.24 34.51
C ILE A 31 -5.83 -6.28 34.43
N ILE A 32 -5.00 -6.25 33.38
CA ILE A 32 -3.88 -7.18 33.19
C ILE A 32 -3.01 -7.21 34.45
N GLY A 33 -2.57 -6.04 34.91
CA GLY A 33 -1.64 -5.88 36.01
C GLY A 33 -1.12 -4.46 36.07
N LYS A 34 -0.26 -4.18 37.05
CA LYS A 34 0.34 -2.86 37.25
C LYS A 34 1.84 -2.94 37.42
N VAL A 35 2.57 -2.01 36.79
CA VAL A 35 4.00 -1.78 36.99
C VAL A 35 4.15 -0.43 37.68
N ASN A 36 4.67 -0.43 38.92
CA ASN A 36 4.81 0.77 39.74
C ASN A 36 3.51 1.59 39.85
N GLY A 37 2.39 0.90 40.07
CA GLY A 37 1.06 1.50 40.22
C GLY A 37 0.31 1.82 38.93
N THR A 38 1.02 1.94 37.80
CA THR A 38 0.46 2.19 36.46
C THR A 38 0.01 0.89 35.81
N VAL A 39 -1.19 0.89 35.21
CA VAL A 39 -1.75 -0.29 34.55
C VAL A 39 -0.99 -0.59 33.25
N ILE A 40 -0.79 -1.86 32.94
CA ILE A 40 -0.25 -2.30 31.64
C ILE A 40 -1.37 -2.17 30.60
N PRO A 41 -1.21 -1.38 29.51
CA PRO A 41 -2.23 -1.26 28.47
C PRO A 41 -2.49 -2.58 27.75
N ASP A 42 -3.73 -2.81 27.32
CA ASP A 42 -4.10 -4.05 26.62
C ASP A 42 -3.40 -4.17 25.27
N GLY A 43 -3.37 -3.08 24.49
CA GLY A 43 -2.70 -3.05 23.19
C GLY A 43 -1.21 -3.38 23.25
N LEU A 44 -0.51 -2.93 24.31
CA LEU A 44 0.90 -3.25 24.53
C LEU A 44 1.11 -4.76 24.75
N PHE A 45 0.29 -5.39 25.59
CA PHE A 45 0.37 -6.83 25.81
C PHE A 45 0.02 -7.62 24.54
N ILE A 46 -1.07 -7.24 23.85
CA ILE A 46 -1.51 -7.89 22.61
C ILE A 46 -0.41 -7.83 21.56
N ASN A 47 0.23 -6.67 21.37
CA ASN A 47 1.32 -6.50 20.40
C ASN A 47 2.49 -7.43 20.73
N ASN A 48 2.99 -7.37 21.97
CA ASN A 48 4.13 -8.18 22.39
C ASN A 48 3.81 -9.68 22.29
N PHE A 49 2.61 -10.10 22.64
CA PHE A 49 2.20 -11.50 22.48
C PHE A 49 2.16 -11.94 21.01
N ALA A 50 1.61 -11.10 20.12
CA ALA A 50 1.59 -11.38 18.69
C ALA A 50 3.02 -11.46 18.10
N THR A 51 3.94 -10.61 18.54
CA THR A 51 5.36 -10.64 18.15
C THR A 51 6.02 -11.97 18.52
N GLU A 52 5.83 -12.47 19.74
CA GLU A 52 6.41 -13.75 20.18
C GLU A 52 5.90 -14.94 19.33
N VAL A 53 4.63 -14.91 18.94
CA VAL A 53 4.04 -15.93 18.05
C VAL A 53 4.67 -15.85 16.65
N TYR A 54 4.77 -14.64 16.10
CA TYR A 54 5.35 -14.40 14.77
C TYR A 54 6.84 -14.79 14.72
N GLU A 55 7.62 -14.48 15.75
CA GLU A 55 9.04 -14.87 15.80
C GLU A 55 9.22 -16.39 15.82
N ALA A 56 8.35 -17.11 16.54
CA ALA A 56 8.36 -18.57 16.55
C ALA A 56 8.00 -19.18 15.17
N GLU A 57 7.07 -18.54 14.45
CA GLU A 57 6.71 -18.91 13.07
C GLU A 57 7.89 -18.71 12.11
N GLN A 58 8.51 -17.53 12.14
CA GLN A 58 9.65 -17.18 11.28
C GLN A 58 10.89 -18.04 11.56
N ALA A 59 11.09 -18.43 12.83
CA ALA A 59 12.12 -19.38 13.22
C ALA A 59 11.84 -20.83 12.73
N LYS A 60 10.69 -21.07 12.08
CA LYS A 60 10.22 -22.38 11.63
C LYS A 60 10.25 -23.41 12.77
N ASP A 61 9.78 -23.03 13.95
CA ASP A 61 9.75 -23.94 15.10
C ASP A 61 8.80 -25.12 14.81
N THR A 62 9.39 -26.24 14.39
CA THR A 62 8.69 -27.44 13.94
C THR A 62 7.80 -28.10 15.01
N ALA A 63 7.88 -27.65 16.27
CA ALA A 63 7.01 -28.15 17.33
C ALA A 63 5.57 -27.61 17.22
N ILE A 64 5.37 -26.42 16.63
CA ILE A 64 4.05 -25.83 16.41
C ILE A 64 3.66 -25.99 14.94
N ASN A 65 2.42 -26.42 14.69
CA ASN A 65 1.86 -26.41 13.34
C ASN A 65 1.24 -25.03 13.05
N PHE A 66 1.98 -24.15 12.39
CA PHE A 66 1.53 -22.82 11.98
C PHE A 66 0.61 -22.83 10.74
N ASP A 67 0.39 -23.98 10.10
CA ASP A 67 -0.65 -24.12 9.05
C ASP A 67 -2.08 -24.08 9.64
N LEU A 68 -2.21 -24.16 10.97
CA LEU A 68 -3.49 -24.00 11.68
C LEU A 68 -3.81 -22.52 11.85
N ASP A 69 -5.10 -22.18 11.90
CA ASP A 69 -5.57 -20.82 12.19
C ASP A 69 -6.51 -20.77 13.41
N GLY A 70 -6.84 -19.55 13.83
CA GLY A 70 -7.88 -19.29 14.81
C GLY A 70 -7.76 -20.07 16.12
N GLU A 71 -8.88 -20.63 16.56
CA GLU A 71 -8.94 -21.42 17.81
C GLU A 71 -8.11 -22.70 17.74
N ALA A 72 -7.89 -23.28 16.56
CA ALA A 72 -7.09 -24.49 16.39
C ALA A 72 -5.61 -24.23 16.67
N LEU A 73 -5.06 -23.13 16.12
CA LEU A 73 -3.69 -22.70 16.41
C LEU A 73 -3.51 -22.35 17.88
N TYR A 74 -4.45 -21.60 18.46
CA TYR A 74 -4.43 -21.26 19.88
C TYR A 74 -4.37 -22.50 20.79
N ASN A 75 -5.20 -23.51 20.51
CA ASN A 75 -5.18 -24.76 21.27
C ASN A 75 -3.88 -25.53 21.09
N SER A 76 -3.34 -25.59 19.86
CA SER A 76 -2.03 -26.19 19.57
C SER A 76 -0.91 -25.57 20.40
N ILE A 77 -0.87 -24.23 20.48
CA ILE A 77 0.11 -23.48 21.28
C ILE A 77 -0.04 -23.74 22.79
N ARG A 78 -1.27 -23.95 23.29
CA ARG A 78 -1.50 -24.32 24.71
C ARG A 78 -1.10 -25.75 25.05
N GLU A 79 -1.31 -26.68 24.13
CA GLU A 79 -1.07 -28.11 24.37
C GLU A 79 0.39 -28.50 24.15
N THR A 80 1.06 -27.84 23.21
CA THR A 80 2.46 -28.11 22.85
C THR A 80 3.39 -27.57 23.92
N LYS A 81 4.39 -28.37 24.31
CA LYS A 81 5.34 -28.04 25.37
C LYS A 81 6.77 -27.96 24.87
N LYS A 82 7.52 -27.01 25.47
CA LYS A 82 8.97 -26.86 25.39
C LYS A 82 9.50 -26.73 26.81
N ASP A 83 10.43 -27.61 27.18
CA ASP A 83 11.03 -27.66 28.52
C ASP A 83 10.00 -27.65 29.67
N ASP A 84 9.01 -28.54 29.58
CA ASP A 84 7.88 -28.70 30.52
C ASP A 84 6.90 -27.51 30.65
N LYS A 85 7.12 -26.39 29.95
CA LYS A 85 6.19 -25.27 29.83
C LYS A 85 5.41 -25.34 28.51
N SER A 86 4.15 -24.89 28.52
CA SER A 86 3.41 -24.73 27.25
C SER A 86 3.99 -23.56 26.45
N TYR A 87 3.88 -23.60 25.12
CA TYR A 87 4.26 -22.43 24.30
C TYR A 87 3.40 -21.21 24.65
N TYR A 88 2.13 -21.41 24.99
CA TYR A 88 1.28 -20.35 25.54
C TYR A 88 1.92 -19.68 26.76
N ASP A 89 2.38 -20.45 27.75
CA ASP A 89 3.02 -19.88 28.95
C ASP A 89 4.33 -19.18 28.62
N ILE A 90 5.10 -19.71 27.66
CA ILE A 90 6.35 -19.08 27.18
C ILE A 90 6.05 -17.72 26.55
N PHE A 91 5.11 -17.65 25.62
CA PHE A 91 4.75 -16.40 24.94
C PHE A 91 4.11 -15.39 25.90
N VAL A 92 3.25 -15.84 26.83
CA VAL A 92 2.67 -14.95 27.85
C VAL A 92 3.75 -14.42 28.80
N ASP A 93 4.65 -15.27 29.28
CA ASP A 93 5.75 -14.85 30.17
C ASP A 93 6.63 -13.80 29.46
N ALA A 94 7.00 -14.04 28.20
CA ALA A 94 7.80 -13.13 27.40
C ALA A 94 7.07 -11.80 27.10
N ALA A 95 5.81 -11.87 26.66
CA ALA A 95 4.99 -10.69 26.40
C ALA A 95 4.79 -9.82 27.64
N LEU A 96 4.61 -10.43 28.82
CA LEU A 96 4.52 -9.70 30.09
C LEU A 96 5.84 -9.04 30.47
N GLU A 97 6.98 -9.71 30.30
CA GLU A 97 8.29 -9.12 30.60
C GLU A 97 8.63 -7.97 29.63
N ASN A 98 8.34 -8.13 28.34
CA ASN A 98 8.51 -7.07 27.34
C ASN A 98 7.59 -5.87 27.62
N SER A 99 6.33 -6.13 27.99
CA SER A 99 5.39 -5.08 28.41
C SER A 99 5.87 -4.37 29.67
N ARG A 100 6.43 -5.12 30.64
CA ARG A 100 7.01 -4.55 31.86
C ARG A 100 8.22 -3.67 31.55
N LYS A 101 9.16 -4.15 30.73
CA LYS A 101 10.35 -3.38 30.31
C LYS A 101 9.93 -2.09 29.62
N PHE A 102 8.98 -2.15 28.69
CA PHE A 102 8.43 -0.97 28.02
C PHE A 102 7.79 0.01 29.01
N MET A 103 6.94 -0.47 29.93
CA MET A 103 6.29 0.37 30.94
C MET A 103 7.30 1.05 31.87
N ILE A 104 8.38 0.35 32.25
CA ILE A 104 9.48 0.95 33.02
C ILE A 104 10.12 2.08 32.23
N GLN A 105 10.54 1.81 30.98
CA GLN A 105 11.18 2.80 30.12
C GLN A 105 10.30 4.04 29.95
N TYR A 106 9.03 3.83 29.61
CA TYR A 106 8.07 4.92 29.44
C TYR A 106 7.95 5.77 30.71
N GLN A 107 7.85 5.14 31.88
CA GLN A 107 7.76 5.88 33.15
C GLN A 107 9.04 6.66 33.47
N ILE A 108 10.21 6.02 33.44
CA ILE A 108 11.46 6.66 33.86
C ILE A 108 11.93 7.74 32.88
N PHE A 109 11.62 7.59 31.59
CA PHE A 109 11.99 8.56 30.56
C PHE A 109 10.98 9.70 30.43
N SER A 110 9.70 9.48 30.80
CA SER A 110 8.71 10.57 30.87
C SER A 110 9.06 11.68 31.86
N GLU A 111 9.99 11.43 32.79
CA GLU A 111 10.50 12.42 33.75
C GLU A 111 11.73 13.20 33.23
N LYS A 112 12.22 12.90 32.01
CA LYS A 112 13.42 13.52 31.42
C LYS A 112 13.08 14.78 30.65
N GLU A 113 14.03 15.71 30.58
CA GLU A 113 13.86 16.98 29.88
C GLU A 113 13.71 16.78 28.36
N GLU A 114 14.37 15.76 27.80
CA GLU A 114 14.27 15.38 26.39
C GLU A 114 12.98 14.64 26.02
N TRP A 115 12.11 14.35 27.00
CA TRP A 115 10.85 13.68 26.71
C TRP A 115 9.97 14.55 25.80
N PRO A 116 9.31 13.97 24.78
CA PRO A 116 8.40 14.71 23.92
C PRO A 116 7.36 15.48 24.74
N SER A 117 7.09 16.73 24.33
CA SER A 117 6.09 17.56 25.00
C SER A 117 4.68 16.98 24.80
N GLU A 118 3.72 17.40 25.61
CA GLU A 118 2.31 16.99 25.44
C GLU A 118 1.79 17.29 24.03
N SER A 119 2.24 18.38 23.41
CA SER A 119 1.93 18.73 22.02
C SER A 119 2.57 17.77 21.02
N ASP A 120 3.80 17.31 21.27
CA ASP A 120 4.45 16.33 20.40
C ASP A 120 3.73 14.98 20.48
N ILE A 121 3.33 14.57 21.69
CA ILE A 121 2.58 13.32 21.92
C ILE A 121 1.21 13.37 21.24
N ASP A 122 0.51 14.51 21.31
CA ASP A 122 -0.76 14.71 20.58
C ASP A 122 -0.55 14.64 19.06
N GLY A 123 0.56 15.20 18.55
CA GLY A 123 0.95 15.08 17.15
C GLY A 123 1.21 13.62 16.74
N LEU A 124 1.93 12.85 17.56
CA LEU A 124 2.19 11.42 17.32
C LEU A 124 0.91 10.59 17.31
N LYS A 125 -0.03 10.91 18.21
CA LYS A 125 -1.36 10.29 18.23
C LYS A 125 -2.10 10.55 16.91
N LYS A 126 -2.14 11.80 16.45
CA LYS A 126 -2.76 12.16 15.17
C LYS A 126 -2.10 11.45 13.99
N SER A 127 -0.78 11.30 14.01
CA SER A 127 -0.05 10.51 13.01
C SER A 127 -0.47 9.04 13.01
N ALA A 128 -0.70 8.43 14.18
CA ALA A 128 -1.21 7.07 14.28
C ALA A 128 -2.64 6.93 13.74
N GLU A 129 -3.52 7.88 14.05
CA GLU A 129 -4.90 7.94 13.52
C GLU A 129 -4.90 8.09 11.98
N SER A 130 -4.03 8.96 11.46
CA SER A 130 -3.84 9.18 10.03
C SER A 130 -3.29 7.93 9.32
N TYR A 131 -2.28 7.28 9.90
CA TYR A 131 -1.73 6.03 9.40
C TYR A 131 -2.80 4.94 9.28
N LEU A 132 -3.66 4.75 10.28
CA LEU A 132 -4.74 3.76 10.21
C LEU A 132 -5.78 4.11 9.14
N THR A 133 -6.05 5.39 8.92
CA THR A 133 -6.97 5.83 7.86
C THR A 133 -6.37 5.58 6.47
N GLN A 134 -5.07 5.81 6.32
CA GLN A 134 -4.34 5.46 5.11
C GLN A 134 -4.34 3.95 4.87
N MET A 135 -4.06 3.15 5.91
CA MET A 135 -4.11 1.68 5.83
C MET A 135 -5.51 1.17 5.49
N LEU A 136 -6.58 1.81 6.01
CA LEU A 136 -7.95 1.49 5.64
C LEU A 136 -8.20 1.73 4.14
N SER A 137 -7.65 2.82 3.61
CA SER A 137 -7.77 3.15 2.19
C SER A 137 -7.04 2.15 1.29
N TYR A 138 -5.85 1.68 1.70
CA TYR A 138 -5.07 0.71 0.93
C TYR A 138 -5.56 -0.73 1.08
N TYR A 139 -5.88 -1.16 2.30
CA TYR A 139 -6.11 -2.56 2.65
C TYR A 139 -7.55 -2.87 3.10
N GLY A 140 -8.38 -1.86 3.37
CA GLY A 140 -9.73 -2.06 3.92
C GLY A 140 -10.57 -3.00 3.06
N SER A 141 -10.58 -2.78 1.74
CA SER A 141 -11.30 -3.66 0.81
C SER A 141 -10.80 -5.10 0.82
N SER A 142 -9.47 -5.34 0.87
CA SER A 142 -8.91 -6.70 0.89
C SER A 142 -9.13 -7.42 2.22
N MET A 143 -9.22 -6.66 3.32
CA MET A 143 -9.42 -7.20 4.67
C MET A 143 -10.90 -7.23 5.08
N GLY A 144 -11.80 -6.77 4.21
CA GLY A 144 -13.22 -6.59 4.52
C GLY A 144 -13.45 -5.63 5.69
N ALA A 145 -12.58 -4.63 5.86
CA ALA A 145 -12.71 -3.56 6.83
C ALA A 145 -13.20 -2.28 6.14
N SER A 146 -14.27 -1.72 6.65
CA SER A 146 -14.93 -0.49 6.18
C SER A 146 -14.74 0.69 7.13
N THR A 147 -14.30 0.42 8.36
CA THR A 147 -13.97 1.43 9.38
C THR A 147 -12.58 1.19 9.96
N VAL A 148 -11.98 2.23 10.55
CA VAL A 148 -10.69 2.10 11.24
C VAL A 148 -10.77 1.16 12.45
N GLN A 149 -11.95 1.00 13.05
CA GLN A 149 -12.22 0.03 14.12
C GLN A 149 -12.15 -1.40 13.59
N GLU A 150 -12.83 -1.68 12.48
CA GLU A 150 -12.76 -2.99 11.83
C GLU A 150 -11.34 -3.31 11.36
N LEU A 151 -10.61 -2.32 10.84
CA LEU A 151 -9.21 -2.50 10.43
C LEU A 151 -8.33 -2.81 11.65
N ALA A 152 -8.47 -2.07 12.75
CA ALA A 152 -7.72 -2.33 13.98
C ALA A 152 -7.97 -3.76 14.49
N GLN A 153 -9.23 -4.19 14.48
CA GLN A 153 -9.63 -5.53 14.93
C GLN A 153 -9.12 -6.63 14.02
N LYS A 154 -9.25 -6.46 12.70
CA LYS A 154 -8.91 -7.50 11.71
C LYS A 154 -7.43 -7.55 11.37
N GLY A 155 -6.75 -6.40 11.37
CA GLY A 155 -5.34 -6.30 11.00
C GLY A 155 -4.37 -6.35 12.16
N TYR A 156 -4.80 -5.94 13.35
CA TYR A 156 -3.92 -5.84 14.52
C TYR A 156 -4.44 -6.62 15.73
N SER A 157 -5.61 -7.27 15.62
CA SER A 157 -6.25 -7.99 16.72
C SER A 157 -6.47 -7.14 17.98
N MET A 158 -6.66 -5.83 17.80
CA MET A 158 -6.83 -4.85 18.87
C MET A 158 -8.08 -4.00 18.68
N PRO A 159 -8.74 -3.59 19.78
CA PRO A 159 -9.65 -2.45 19.72
C PRO A 159 -8.91 -1.19 19.25
N TYR A 160 -9.59 -0.35 18.47
CA TYR A 160 -9.01 0.87 17.90
C TYR A 160 -8.31 1.76 18.95
N ASP A 161 -8.99 2.01 20.07
CA ASP A 161 -8.45 2.85 21.13
C ASP A 161 -7.17 2.28 21.76
N ASP A 162 -7.09 0.96 21.92
CA ASP A 162 -5.90 0.28 22.47
C ASP A 162 -4.74 0.32 21.47
N LEU A 163 -5.04 0.22 20.17
CA LEU A 163 -4.06 0.33 19.09
C LEU A 163 -3.48 1.75 18.98
N ILE A 164 -4.34 2.77 19.04
CA ILE A 164 -3.92 4.17 19.05
C ILE A 164 -3.08 4.48 20.30
N GLU A 165 -3.49 3.97 21.47
CA GLU A 165 -2.69 4.11 22.70
C GLU A 165 -1.31 3.47 22.53
N TYR A 166 -1.24 2.23 22.02
CA TYR A 166 0.02 1.53 21.78
C TYR A 166 0.94 2.30 20.81
N PHE A 167 0.44 2.67 19.62
CA PHE A 167 1.24 3.42 18.63
C PHE A 167 1.71 4.77 19.15
N THR A 168 0.87 5.47 19.92
CA THR A 168 1.25 6.74 20.54
C THR A 168 2.38 6.54 21.54
N MET A 169 2.25 5.56 22.44
CA MET A 169 3.27 5.28 23.45
C MET A 169 4.59 4.84 22.81
N SER A 170 4.53 3.95 21.82
CA SER A 170 5.70 3.44 21.12
C SER A 170 6.41 4.57 20.37
N SER A 171 5.68 5.36 19.59
CA SER A 171 6.25 6.48 18.83
C SER A 171 6.83 7.56 19.74
N THR A 172 6.25 7.76 20.93
CA THR A 172 6.78 8.71 21.92
C THR A 172 8.14 8.24 22.44
N LEU A 173 8.27 6.96 22.78
CA LEU A 173 9.53 6.40 23.24
C LEU A 173 10.60 6.42 22.15
N GLU A 174 10.22 6.13 20.89
CA GLU A 174 11.15 6.23 19.75
C GLU A 174 11.53 7.68 19.44
N LYS A 175 10.61 8.64 19.56
CA LYS A 175 10.92 10.06 19.39
C LYS A 175 11.91 10.55 20.46
N TYR A 176 11.74 10.10 21.70
CA TYR A 176 12.70 10.35 22.77
C TYR A 176 14.10 9.81 22.43
N LYS A 177 14.21 8.55 21.97
CA LYS A 177 15.48 7.95 21.56
C LYS A 177 16.14 8.71 20.41
N ALA A 178 15.37 9.08 19.38
CA ALA A 178 15.88 9.89 18.26
C ALA A 178 16.45 11.25 18.74
N THR A 179 15.80 11.90 19.71
CA THR A 179 16.33 13.13 20.34
C THR A 179 17.64 12.88 21.10
N LEU A 180 17.83 11.70 21.70
CA LEU A 180 19.12 11.34 22.29
C LEU A 180 20.18 11.08 21.22
N GLU A 181 19.83 10.40 20.13
CA GLU A 181 20.72 10.11 19.00
C GLU A 181 21.29 11.39 18.38
N GLU A 182 20.45 12.41 18.19
CA GLU A 182 20.87 13.74 17.69
C GLU A 182 21.90 14.42 18.62
N LYS A 183 21.88 14.12 19.92
CA LYS A 183 22.83 14.66 20.91
C LYS A 183 24.13 13.86 21.00
N VAL A 184 24.17 12.64 20.46
CA VAL A 184 25.38 11.83 20.47
C VAL A 184 26.41 12.44 19.52
N THR A 185 27.59 12.76 20.07
CA THR A 185 28.77 13.15 19.30
C THR A 185 29.78 12.02 19.37
N LEU A 186 30.14 11.45 18.23
CA LEU A 186 31.14 10.40 18.11
C LEU A 186 32.44 10.99 17.56
N SER A 187 33.56 10.58 18.12
CA SER A 187 34.88 10.85 17.55
C SER A 187 35.16 9.93 16.36
N GLU A 188 36.08 10.33 15.47
CA GLU A 188 36.47 9.49 14.34
C GLU A 188 37.05 8.14 14.79
N ASP A 189 37.77 8.12 15.91
CA ASP A 189 38.32 6.89 16.50
C ASP A 189 37.20 5.94 16.94
N GLU A 190 36.11 6.45 17.51
CA GLU A 190 34.95 5.66 17.94
C GLU A 190 34.20 5.05 16.76
N ILE A 191 33.97 5.84 15.69
CA ILE A 191 33.30 5.35 14.47
C ILE A 191 34.19 4.28 13.79
N THR A 192 35.51 4.51 13.75
CA THR A 192 36.47 3.57 13.16
C THR A 192 36.52 2.24 13.91
N GLU A 193 36.51 2.29 15.25
CA GLU A 193 36.52 1.08 16.06
C GLU A 193 35.21 0.30 15.91
N TYR A 194 34.06 0.98 15.93
CA TYR A 194 32.77 0.34 15.69
C TYR A 194 32.70 -0.32 14.30
N TYR A 195 33.17 0.36 13.26
CA TYR A 195 33.30 -0.21 11.92
C TYR A 195 34.21 -1.43 11.91
N ARG A 196 35.34 -1.43 12.64
CA ARG A 196 36.27 -2.57 12.68
C ARG A 196 35.61 -3.84 13.25
N GLU A 197 34.70 -3.69 14.21
CA GLU A 197 33.97 -4.81 14.80
C GLU A 197 32.80 -5.30 13.93
N HIS A 198 32.27 -4.41 13.07
CA HIS A 198 31.13 -4.67 12.19
C HIS A 198 31.48 -4.58 10.70
N GLU A 199 32.76 -4.76 10.34
CA GLU A 199 33.27 -4.45 9.00
C GLU A 199 32.47 -5.18 7.92
N SER A 200 32.11 -6.44 8.16
CA SER A 200 31.36 -7.26 7.20
C SER A 200 29.95 -6.74 6.89
N GLU A 201 29.39 -5.87 7.74
CA GLU A 201 28.02 -5.36 7.63
C GLU A 201 27.97 -4.06 6.84
N TYR A 202 28.98 -3.20 7.02
CA TYR A 202 29.03 -1.85 6.43
C TYR A 202 29.98 -1.73 5.24
N ARG A 203 30.98 -2.62 5.15
CA ARG A 203 31.89 -2.61 4.01
C ARG A 203 31.10 -2.80 2.72
N SER A 204 31.34 -1.89 1.78
CA SER A 204 30.73 -1.92 0.46
C SER A 204 31.78 -2.18 -0.62
N VAL A 205 31.38 -2.85 -1.69
CA VAL A 205 32.26 -3.18 -2.82
C VAL A 205 31.64 -2.66 -4.09
N GLN A 206 32.39 -1.84 -4.82
CA GLN A 206 32.04 -1.50 -6.19
C GLN A 206 32.62 -2.57 -7.12
N VAL A 207 31.73 -3.20 -7.86
CA VAL A 207 32.08 -4.15 -8.91
C VAL A 207 31.70 -3.57 -10.26
N ARG A 208 32.39 -4.02 -11.30
CA ARG A 208 31.97 -3.87 -12.68
C ARG A 208 31.71 -5.26 -13.23
N HIS A 209 30.56 -5.48 -13.87
CA HIS A 209 30.22 -6.79 -14.39
C HIS A 209 29.69 -6.72 -15.81
N SER A 210 29.82 -7.83 -16.53
CA SER A 210 29.14 -8.11 -17.80
C SER A 210 28.49 -9.48 -17.66
N LEU A 211 27.23 -9.61 -18.06
CA LEU A 211 26.48 -10.86 -17.99
C LEU A 211 26.46 -11.51 -19.36
N ILE A 212 26.80 -12.80 -19.45
CA ILE A 212 26.37 -13.66 -20.56
C ILE A 212 25.19 -14.47 -20.03
N ASN A 213 23.98 -14.12 -20.46
CA ASN A 213 22.75 -14.73 -19.96
C ASN A 213 22.68 -16.19 -20.45
N THR A 214 22.41 -17.12 -19.54
CA THR A 214 22.25 -18.55 -19.89
C THR A 214 20.97 -19.18 -19.36
N GLU A 215 20.01 -18.39 -18.91
CA GLU A 215 18.78 -18.85 -18.24
C GLU A 215 17.90 -19.74 -19.13
N LYS A 216 17.88 -19.44 -20.43
CA LYS A 216 17.12 -20.21 -21.43
C LYS A 216 18.01 -21.05 -22.35
N MET A 217 19.29 -21.23 -22.00
CA MET A 217 20.22 -22.10 -22.74
C MET A 217 20.14 -23.53 -22.23
N GLU A 218 20.14 -24.50 -23.16
CA GLU A 218 20.32 -25.91 -22.82
C GLU A 218 21.79 -26.19 -22.41
N GLU A 219 22.07 -27.34 -21.79
CA GLU A 219 23.37 -27.62 -21.16
C GLU A 219 24.57 -27.56 -22.12
N ASP A 220 24.36 -27.91 -23.40
CA ASP A 220 25.38 -27.78 -24.45
C ASP A 220 25.60 -26.33 -24.90
N GLU A 221 24.55 -25.51 -24.95
CA GLU A 221 24.64 -24.06 -25.23
C GLU A 221 25.30 -23.30 -24.07
N LYS A 222 25.04 -23.71 -22.82
CA LYS A 222 25.75 -23.21 -21.64
C LYS A 222 27.25 -23.45 -21.75
N ALA A 223 27.67 -24.60 -22.23
CA ALA A 223 29.09 -24.87 -22.45
C ALA A 223 29.69 -23.91 -23.50
N GLU A 224 28.97 -23.60 -24.58
CA GLU A 224 29.42 -22.63 -25.59
C GLU A 224 29.46 -21.18 -25.05
N ALA A 225 28.46 -20.77 -24.26
CA ALA A 225 28.45 -19.47 -23.59
C ALA A 225 29.58 -19.34 -22.57
N TYR A 226 29.91 -20.42 -21.86
CA TYR A 226 31.07 -20.48 -20.97
C TYR A 226 32.37 -20.35 -21.78
N GLU A 227 32.50 -21.03 -22.92
CA GLU A 227 33.65 -20.86 -23.82
C GLU A 227 33.77 -19.41 -24.33
N LYS A 228 32.64 -18.75 -24.64
CA LYS A 228 32.61 -17.32 -25.02
C LYS A 228 33.10 -16.43 -23.87
N ALA A 229 32.62 -16.65 -22.65
CA ALA A 229 33.09 -15.93 -21.46
C ALA A 229 34.61 -16.12 -21.27
N GLN A 230 35.10 -17.36 -21.43
CA GLN A 230 36.52 -17.68 -21.34
C GLN A 230 37.34 -16.97 -22.42
N GLU A 231 36.85 -16.91 -23.66
CA GLU A 231 37.52 -16.20 -24.76
C GLU A 231 37.64 -14.69 -24.47
N LEU A 232 36.58 -14.06 -23.96
CA LEU A 232 36.58 -12.65 -23.56
C LEU A 232 37.57 -12.40 -22.43
N VAL A 233 37.57 -13.26 -21.40
CA VAL A 233 38.52 -13.18 -20.30
C VAL A 233 39.96 -13.35 -20.79
N GLU A 234 40.23 -14.29 -21.69
CA GLU A 234 41.56 -14.47 -22.29
C GLU A 234 42.05 -13.26 -23.07
N LYS A 235 41.19 -12.70 -23.94
CA LYS A 235 41.54 -11.51 -24.75
C LYS A 235 41.82 -10.31 -23.85
N TYR A 236 41.01 -10.11 -22.82
CA TYR A 236 41.22 -9.04 -21.84
C TYR A 236 42.53 -9.23 -21.07
N ASN A 237 42.83 -10.46 -20.62
CA ASN A 237 44.07 -10.78 -19.92
C ASN A 237 45.33 -10.62 -20.81
N LYS A 238 45.19 -10.76 -22.13
CA LYS A 238 46.25 -10.45 -23.12
C LYS A 238 46.38 -8.95 -23.43
N GLY A 239 45.44 -8.12 -22.94
CA GLY A 239 45.35 -6.68 -23.22
C GLY A 239 44.86 -6.38 -24.63
N GLU A 240 44.20 -7.34 -25.30
CA GLU A 240 43.69 -7.18 -26.67
C GLU A 240 42.36 -6.43 -26.70
N ILE A 241 41.59 -6.47 -25.60
CA ILE A 241 40.31 -5.80 -25.42
C ILE A 241 40.26 -5.11 -24.04
N THR A 242 39.36 -4.13 -23.89
CA THR A 242 39.06 -3.46 -22.63
C THR A 242 37.81 -4.02 -21.97
N PHE A 243 37.52 -3.66 -20.72
CA PHE A 243 36.25 -4.06 -20.08
C PHE A 243 35.04 -3.43 -20.82
N ASP A 244 35.19 -2.24 -21.42
CA ASP A 244 34.14 -1.64 -22.25
C ASP A 244 33.85 -2.48 -23.50
N ASP A 245 34.84 -3.22 -24.01
CA ASP A 245 34.64 -4.17 -25.11
C ASP A 245 33.95 -5.45 -24.64
N ILE A 246 34.20 -5.89 -23.40
CA ILE A 246 33.44 -6.99 -22.77
C ILE A 246 31.98 -6.59 -22.52
N LEU A 247 31.73 -5.35 -22.12
CA LEU A 247 30.38 -4.83 -21.89
C LEU A 247 29.54 -4.72 -23.15
N LYS A 248 30.15 -4.54 -24.32
CA LYS A 248 29.42 -4.61 -25.60
C LYS A 248 28.82 -5.99 -25.87
N GLU A 249 29.33 -7.01 -25.19
CA GLU A 249 28.86 -8.39 -25.26
C GLU A 249 28.01 -8.76 -24.03
N SER A 250 27.66 -7.79 -23.17
CA SER A 250 26.82 -7.99 -21.99
C SER A 250 25.35 -8.09 -22.38
N ASP A 251 24.65 -9.03 -21.76
CA ASP A 251 23.21 -9.20 -21.82
C ASP A 251 22.49 -8.41 -20.69
N ASP A 252 23.22 -7.86 -19.70
CA ASP A 252 22.69 -6.86 -18.76
C ASP A 252 22.68 -5.46 -19.40
N VAL A 253 21.60 -5.12 -20.10
CA VAL A 253 21.45 -3.87 -20.86
C VAL A 253 20.12 -3.17 -20.54
N SER A 254 20.05 -1.88 -20.81
CA SER A 254 18.81 -1.10 -20.73
C SER A 254 17.93 -1.34 -21.95
N SER A 255 16.71 -0.82 -21.94
CA SER A 255 15.78 -0.86 -23.10
C SER A 255 16.32 -0.22 -24.38
N GLU A 256 17.39 0.58 -24.30
CA GLU A 256 18.12 1.13 -25.45
C GLU A 256 19.28 0.23 -25.96
N GLY A 257 19.48 -0.95 -25.37
CA GLY A 257 20.57 -1.88 -25.69
C GLY A 257 21.95 -1.41 -25.21
N LYS A 258 22.00 -0.54 -24.20
CA LYS A 258 23.24 -0.07 -23.57
C LYS A 258 23.46 -0.78 -22.24
N PRO A 259 24.68 -1.17 -21.87
CA PRO A 259 24.95 -1.83 -20.59
C PRO A 259 24.38 -1.05 -19.41
N ASN A 260 23.63 -1.71 -18.53
CA ASN A 260 23.05 -1.07 -17.35
C ASN A 260 24.15 -0.54 -16.44
N ASN A 261 24.02 0.72 -15.99
CA ASN A 261 24.98 1.39 -15.11
C ASN A 261 26.44 1.36 -15.60
N ASP A 262 26.69 1.22 -16.91
CA ASP A 262 28.03 0.95 -17.47
C ASP A 262 28.74 -0.27 -16.82
N GLY A 263 27.94 -1.22 -16.32
CA GLY A 263 28.33 -2.42 -15.58
C GLY A 263 28.59 -2.21 -14.09
N TYR A 264 28.49 -0.97 -13.55
CA TYR A 264 28.88 -0.66 -12.17
C TYR A 264 27.76 -0.87 -11.15
N TYR A 265 28.07 -1.60 -10.07
CA TYR A 265 27.14 -1.86 -8.96
C TYR A 265 27.87 -1.72 -7.62
N THR A 266 27.14 -1.23 -6.60
CA THR A 266 27.62 -1.18 -5.22
C THR A 266 26.94 -2.27 -4.41
N VAL A 267 27.74 -3.17 -3.83
CA VAL A 267 27.29 -4.36 -3.11
C VAL A 267 27.68 -4.26 -1.63
N GLN A 268 26.71 -4.41 -0.74
CA GLN A 268 26.88 -4.57 0.70
C GLN A 268 26.14 -5.84 1.18
N LYS A 269 26.37 -6.25 2.43
CA LYS A 269 25.76 -7.48 2.99
C LYS A 269 24.23 -7.46 2.96
N SER A 270 23.62 -6.29 3.18
CA SER A 270 22.16 -6.11 3.13
C SER A 270 21.62 -5.81 1.72
N SER A 271 22.47 -5.73 0.69
CA SER A 271 22.01 -5.58 -0.68
C SER A 271 21.26 -6.81 -1.16
N ASN A 272 20.23 -6.58 -1.98
CA ASN A 272 19.41 -7.63 -2.54
C ASN A 272 19.97 -8.11 -3.89
N PHE A 273 21.06 -8.90 -3.85
CA PHE A 273 21.64 -9.58 -5.01
C PHE A 273 21.61 -11.09 -4.82
N VAL A 274 21.60 -11.83 -5.93
CA VAL A 274 21.73 -13.29 -5.94
C VAL A 274 23.01 -13.74 -5.26
N GLN A 275 22.93 -14.87 -4.57
CA GLN A 275 23.89 -15.23 -3.54
C GLN A 275 25.33 -15.35 -4.08
N ALA A 276 25.54 -16.02 -5.22
CA ALA A 276 26.87 -16.23 -5.78
C ALA A 276 27.56 -14.91 -6.22
N PHE A 277 26.81 -13.99 -6.84
CA PHE A 277 27.30 -12.65 -7.20
C PHE A 277 27.70 -11.86 -5.95
N LYS A 278 26.81 -11.84 -4.94
CA LYS A 278 27.02 -11.13 -3.68
C LYS A 278 28.22 -11.68 -2.92
N GLU A 279 28.36 -13.00 -2.83
CA GLU A 279 29.49 -13.66 -2.17
C GLU A 279 30.81 -13.34 -2.87
N TRP A 280 30.86 -13.39 -4.21
CA TRP A 280 32.06 -13.03 -4.96
C TRP A 280 32.46 -11.57 -4.73
N ALA A 281 31.50 -10.64 -4.86
CA ALA A 281 31.75 -9.22 -4.66
C ALA A 281 32.28 -8.94 -3.24
N LEU A 282 31.65 -9.53 -2.21
CA LEU A 282 32.07 -9.34 -0.83
C LEU A 282 33.40 -10.04 -0.50
N ALA A 283 33.81 -11.06 -1.26
CA ALA A 283 35.10 -11.74 -1.11
C ALA A 283 36.29 -10.88 -1.58
N CYS A 284 36.07 -9.91 -2.48
CA CYS A 284 37.12 -9.00 -2.95
C CYS A 284 37.81 -8.31 -1.75
N LYS A 285 39.11 -8.04 -1.81
CA LYS A 285 39.86 -7.37 -0.72
C LYS A 285 40.49 -6.05 -1.14
N GLU A 286 40.77 -5.89 -2.43
CA GLU A 286 41.34 -4.70 -3.02
C GLU A 286 40.86 -4.57 -4.47
N ALA A 287 40.89 -3.35 -5.00
CA ALA A 287 40.61 -3.12 -6.41
C ALA A 287 41.66 -3.80 -7.29
N SER A 288 41.23 -4.44 -8.37
CA SER A 288 42.11 -5.17 -9.27
C SER A 288 41.63 -5.09 -10.70
N ASN A 289 42.57 -5.20 -11.64
CA ASN A 289 42.24 -5.39 -13.05
C ASN A 289 41.93 -6.86 -13.37
N ALA A 290 42.09 -7.79 -12.42
CA ALA A 290 41.69 -9.18 -12.61
C ALA A 290 40.17 -9.28 -12.78
N ILE A 291 39.76 -10.14 -13.72
CA ILE A 291 38.36 -10.48 -13.95
C ILE A 291 38.17 -11.98 -13.79
N GLU A 292 37.01 -12.38 -13.28
CA GLU A 292 36.64 -13.77 -13.05
C GLU A 292 35.23 -14.05 -13.59
N ILE A 293 34.97 -15.30 -13.96
CA ILE A 293 33.63 -15.75 -14.34
C ILE A 293 32.93 -16.28 -13.10
N VAL A 294 31.76 -15.73 -12.79
CA VAL A 294 30.89 -16.15 -11.69
C VAL A 294 29.60 -16.66 -12.29
N GLU A 295 29.24 -17.90 -11.97
CA GLU A 295 27.98 -18.49 -12.40
C GLU A 295 26.86 -18.18 -11.39
N THR A 296 25.72 -17.72 -11.89
CA THR A 296 24.48 -17.55 -11.13
C THR A 296 23.33 -18.23 -11.85
N GLU A 297 22.13 -18.17 -11.29
CA GLU A 297 20.91 -18.59 -12.02
C GLU A 297 20.74 -17.83 -13.35
N TYR A 298 21.10 -16.54 -13.40
CA TYR A 298 21.11 -15.72 -14.63
C TYR A 298 22.14 -16.08 -15.71
N GLY A 299 23.23 -16.79 -15.38
CA GLY A 299 24.29 -17.14 -16.32
C GLY A 299 25.71 -16.78 -15.86
N TYR A 300 26.59 -16.47 -16.82
CA TYR A 300 28.02 -16.26 -16.58
C TYR A 300 28.37 -14.78 -16.49
N HIS A 301 28.68 -14.33 -15.28
CA HIS A 301 29.09 -12.96 -14.99
C HIS A 301 30.60 -12.82 -15.10
N ILE A 302 31.09 -11.97 -15.99
CA ILE A 302 32.50 -11.55 -16.00
C ILE A 302 32.62 -10.38 -15.02
N MET A 303 33.19 -10.64 -13.86
CA MET A 303 33.20 -9.75 -12.70
C MET A 303 34.57 -9.09 -12.51
N GLN A 304 34.58 -7.80 -12.20
CA GLN A 304 35.77 -7.02 -11.83
C GLN A 304 35.53 -6.28 -10.51
N CYS A 305 36.47 -6.38 -9.56
CA CYS A 305 36.46 -5.53 -8.38
C CYS A 305 37.10 -4.17 -8.68
N THR A 306 36.30 -3.09 -8.70
CA THR A 306 36.79 -1.77 -9.08
C THR A 306 37.11 -0.88 -7.89
N LYS A 307 36.39 -1.02 -6.77
CA LYS A 307 36.68 -0.30 -5.53
C LYS A 307 36.20 -1.09 -4.31
N VAL A 308 36.97 -1.01 -3.23
CA VAL A 308 36.52 -1.44 -1.91
C VAL A 308 36.32 -0.19 -1.07
N LEU A 309 35.09 0.02 -0.60
CA LEU A 309 34.70 1.15 0.23
C LEU A 309 34.68 0.69 1.68
N GLY A 310 35.59 1.26 2.47
CA GLY A 310 35.61 1.08 3.92
C GLY A 310 35.35 2.40 4.63
N ILE A 311 35.78 2.50 5.88
CA ILE A 311 35.51 3.66 6.74
C ILE A 311 36.03 5.01 6.21
N GLU A 312 36.99 5.00 5.29
CA GLU A 312 37.50 6.20 4.63
C GLU A 312 36.54 6.81 3.59
N ASP A 313 35.45 6.11 3.24
CA ASP A 313 34.42 6.60 2.34
C ASP A 313 33.30 7.31 3.13
N ASP A 314 32.95 8.54 2.74
CA ASP A 314 32.03 9.38 3.51
C ASP A 314 30.63 8.76 3.67
N THR A 315 30.10 8.10 2.64
CA THR A 315 28.78 7.46 2.71
C THR A 315 28.78 6.24 3.64
N VAL A 316 29.86 5.46 3.63
CA VAL A 316 30.05 4.35 4.58
C VAL A 316 30.18 4.91 6.00
N LYS A 317 30.98 5.96 6.20
CA LYS A 317 31.19 6.60 7.49
C LYS A 317 29.89 7.16 8.08
N GLU A 318 29.08 7.86 7.29
CA GLU A 318 27.77 8.38 7.72
C GLU A 318 26.82 7.25 8.14
N THR A 319 26.79 6.15 7.37
CA THR A 319 25.95 4.99 7.68
C THR A 319 26.38 4.31 9.00
N VAL A 320 27.69 4.12 9.18
CA VAL A 320 28.28 3.55 10.40
C VAL A 320 28.02 4.46 11.60
N GLU A 321 28.20 5.77 11.44
CA GLU A 321 27.94 6.75 12.49
C GLU A 321 26.47 6.71 12.94
N SER A 322 25.53 6.70 11.98
CA SER A 322 24.10 6.63 12.30
C SER A 322 23.75 5.33 13.02
N ALA A 323 24.23 4.19 12.55
CA ALA A 323 23.94 2.90 13.17
C ALA A 323 24.54 2.80 14.58
N TYR A 324 25.76 3.31 14.77
CA TYR A 324 26.39 3.30 16.09
C TYR A 324 25.64 4.21 17.09
N LYS A 325 25.15 5.37 16.65
CA LYS A 325 24.30 6.23 17.51
C LYS A 325 23.06 5.50 18.01
N VAL A 326 22.36 4.81 17.11
CA VAL A 326 21.17 4.01 17.44
C VAL A 326 21.51 2.90 18.46
N GLU A 327 22.57 2.12 18.20
CA GLU A 327 22.99 1.06 19.12
C GLU A 327 23.40 1.60 20.50
N LEU A 328 24.16 2.70 20.51
CA LEU A 328 24.61 3.34 21.75
C LEU A 328 23.43 3.84 22.58
N VAL A 329 22.48 4.53 21.96
CA VAL A 329 21.28 5.03 22.65
C VAL A 329 20.42 3.88 23.15
N ASN A 330 20.23 2.83 22.34
CA ASN A 330 19.50 1.63 22.78
C ASN A 330 20.19 1.00 24.01
N SER A 331 21.51 0.78 23.96
CA SER A 331 22.30 0.26 25.08
C SER A 331 22.17 1.14 26.33
N GLN A 332 22.30 2.46 26.20
CA GLN A 332 22.13 3.41 27.30
C GLN A 332 20.73 3.34 27.92
N THR A 333 19.68 3.25 27.10
CA THR A 333 18.30 3.13 27.61
C THR A 333 18.09 1.81 28.34
N GLU A 334 18.67 0.71 27.87
CA GLU A 334 18.63 -0.58 28.56
C GLU A 334 19.38 -0.57 29.89
N GLU A 335 20.59 -0.01 29.93
CA GLU A 335 21.36 0.14 31.16
C GLU A 335 20.63 1.02 32.19
N ALA A 336 20.00 2.11 31.73
CA ALA A 336 19.18 2.97 32.59
C ALA A 336 17.93 2.24 33.14
N THR A 337 17.40 1.26 32.40
CA THR A 337 16.23 0.47 32.78
C THR A 337 16.57 -0.61 33.82
N LYS A 338 17.78 -1.17 33.77
CA LYS A 338 18.19 -2.34 34.56
C LYS A 338 17.98 -2.23 36.08
N PRO A 339 18.30 -1.11 36.77
CA PRO A 339 18.07 -0.99 38.21
C PRO A 339 16.58 -1.11 38.60
N TYR A 340 15.69 -0.72 37.70
CA TYR A 340 14.24 -0.76 37.93
C TYR A 340 13.69 -2.17 37.70
N LEU A 341 14.26 -2.95 36.78
CA LEU A 341 13.92 -4.37 36.60
C LEU A 341 14.24 -5.21 37.84
N GLU A 342 15.24 -4.82 38.64
CA GLU A 342 15.59 -5.49 39.91
C GLU A 342 14.75 -4.99 41.10
N ASN A 343 14.00 -3.90 40.93
CA ASN A 343 13.16 -3.31 41.97
C ASN A 343 11.77 -3.96 42.02
N LYS A 344 11.38 -4.44 43.21
CA LYS A 344 10.09 -5.08 43.48
C LYS A 344 8.87 -4.19 43.21
N ASP A 345 9.02 -2.87 43.31
CA ASP A 345 7.92 -1.95 43.02
C ASP A 345 7.53 -1.96 41.53
N TYR A 346 8.45 -2.38 40.67
CA TYR A 346 8.27 -2.49 39.22
C TYR A 346 8.02 -3.93 38.76
N GLU A 347 7.92 -4.92 39.66
CA GLU A 347 7.32 -6.22 39.34
C GLU A 347 5.84 -6.03 38.98
N ILE A 348 5.28 -6.93 38.16
CA ILE A 348 3.87 -6.85 37.77
C ILE A 348 2.98 -7.21 38.98
N GLN A 349 2.29 -6.20 39.52
CA GLN A 349 1.38 -6.34 40.64
C GLN A 349 -0.06 -6.56 40.16
N LYS A 350 -0.87 -7.27 40.97
CA LYS A 350 -2.30 -7.51 40.71
C LYS A 350 -2.58 -8.18 39.35
N LEU A 351 -1.72 -9.11 38.95
CA LEU A 351 -1.84 -9.83 37.68
C LEU A 351 -3.19 -10.58 37.58
N ASN A 352 -3.93 -10.34 36.50
CA ASN A 352 -5.18 -11.03 36.20
C ASN A 352 -5.00 -12.05 35.06
N LYS A 353 -4.64 -13.27 35.43
CA LYS A 353 -4.39 -14.37 34.48
C LYS A 353 -5.59 -14.71 33.60
N GLY A 354 -6.81 -14.63 34.15
CA GLY A 354 -8.02 -14.93 33.40
C GLY A 354 -8.31 -13.89 32.31
N TYR A 355 -7.99 -12.62 32.57
CA TYR A 355 -8.11 -11.57 31.58
C TYR A 355 -7.02 -11.66 30.50
N ILE A 356 -5.79 -11.97 30.90
CA ILE A 356 -4.68 -12.23 29.96
C ILE A 356 -5.00 -13.37 29.00
N GLU A 357 -5.56 -14.47 29.52
CA GLU A 357 -5.98 -15.61 28.70
C GLU A 357 -7.01 -15.21 27.65
N LYS A 358 -7.95 -14.34 28.03
CA LYS A 358 -8.95 -13.81 27.12
C LYS A 358 -8.32 -12.94 26.01
N LEU A 359 -7.40 -12.04 26.35
CA LEU A 359 -6.69 -11.20 25.36
C LEU A 359 -5.82 -12.04 24.42
N ALA A 360 -5.08 -13.01 24.96
CA ALA A 360 -4.27 -13.93 24.17
C ALA A 360 -5.15 -14.74 23.21
N LYS A 361 -6.28 -15.29 23.68
CA LYS A 361 -7.22 -16.01 22.80
C LYS A 361 -7.80 -15.11 21.70
N ARG A 362 -8.08 -13.84 21.99
CA ARG A 362 -8.56 -12.86 21.01
C ARG A 362 -7.59 -12.66 19.85
N THR A 363 -6.28 -12.68 20.09
CA THR A 363 -5.27 -12.51 19.03
C THR A 363 -5.40 -13.51 17.88
N PHE A 364 -5.90 -14.72 18.20
CA PHE A 364 -6.15 -15.77 17.21
C PHE A 364 -7.59 -15.78 16.71
N THR A 365 -8.56 -15.61 17.61
CA THR A 365 -9.98 -15.82 17.30
C THR A 365 -10.68 -14.61 16.71
N GLY A 366 -10.14 -13.41 16.88
CA GLY A 366 -10.83 -12.17 16.52
C GLY A 366 -12.13 -11.96 17.32
N ASP A 367 -12.28 -12.60 18.49
CA ASP A 367 -13.48 -12.46 19.31
C ASP A 367 -13.47 -11.13 20.08
N PHE A 368 -14.21 -10.16 19.54
CA PHE A 368 -14.46 -8.85 20.15
C PHE A 368 -15.88 -8.75 20.75
N SER A 369 -16.60 -9.88 20.93
CA SER A 369 -18.00 -9.87 21.39
C SER A 369 -18.23 -9.28 22.80
N ASP A 370 -17.17 -9.17 23.59
CA ASP A 370 -17.16 -8.57 24.92
C ASP A 370 -16.77 -7.09 24.94
N VAL A 371 -16.34 -6.56 23.80
CA VAL A 371 -16.08 -5.14 23.60
C VAL A 371 -17.41 -4.53 23.16
N GLU A 372 -17.99 -3.64 23.97
CA GLU A 372 -19.17 -2.90 23.52
C GLU A 372 -18.81 -2.17 22.22
N GLU A 373 -19.59 -2.39 21.16
CA GLU A 373 -19.53 -1.55 19.97
C GLU A 373 -19.68 -0.10 20.44
N ALA A 374 -18.66 0.72 20.24
CA ALA A 374 -18.78 2.14 20.45
C ALA A 374 -19.80 2.66 19.43
N THR A 375 -21.08 2.73 19.83
CA THR A 375 -22.07 3.54 19.12
C THR A 375 -21.53 4.96 19.18
N ALA A 376 -21.05 5.47 18.05
CA ALA A 376 -20.65 6.86 17.95
C ALA A 376 -21.85 7.73 18.34
N THR A 377 -21.81 8.28 19.55
CA THR A 377 -22.58 9.47 19.91
C THR A 377 -21.57 10.63 19.83
N PRO A 378 -21.85 11.70 19.07
CA PRO A 378 -20.89 12.79 18.86
C PRO A 378 -20.43 13.37 20.19
N ALA A 379 -19.12 13.54 20.37
CA ALA A 379 -18.55 14.18 21.56
C ALA A 379 -18.71 15.71 21.48
N GLU A 380 -19.33 16.31 22.50
CA GLU A 380 -19.34 17.77 22.72
C GLU A 380 -17.92 18.30 22.97
N SER A 381 -17.63 19.45 22.35
CA SER A 381 -16.35 20.17 22.32
C SER A 381 -15.66 20.45 23.67
N VAL A 382 -14.33 20.25 23.70
CA VAL A 382 -13.41 20.85 24.69
C VAL A 382 -12.91 22.18 24.12
N ALA A 383 -12.86 23.22 24.97
CA ALA A 383 -12.48 24.57 24.56
C ALA A 383 -11.05 24.63 23.96
N PRO A 384 -10.83 25.53 22.98
CA PRO A 384 -9.71 25.44 22.04
C PRO A 384 -8.37 25.84 22.68
N THR A 385 -7.34 25.05 22.41
CA THR A 385 -5.96 25.57 22.27
C THR A 385 -5.98 26.68 21.24
N ALA A 386 -5.18 27.74 21.45
CA ALA A 386 -5.16 28.88 20.54
C ALA A 386 -4.89 28.38 19.11
N LYS A 387 -5.86 28.64 18.22
CA LYS A 387 -5.79 28.21 16.82
C LYS A 387 -4.49 28.70 16.21
N PRO A 388 -3.72 27.85 15.51
CA PRO A 388 -2.68 28.34 14.61
C PRO A 388 -3.33 29.36 13.68
N GLU A 389 -2.76 30.56 13.59
CA GLU A 389 -3.24 31.54 12.63
C GLU A 389 -2.72 31.13 11.26
N TYR A 390 -3.57 30.43 10.49
CA TYR A 390 -3.25 30.02 9.13
C TYR A 390 -3.35 31.23 8.20
N ASN A 391 -2.32 31.44 7.39
CA ASN A 391 -2.28 32.50 6.38
C ASN A 391 -2.85 32.01 5.03
N ASP A 392 -3.95 31.24 5.09
CA ASP A 392 -4.63 30.69 3.91
C ASP A 392 -5.36 31.81 3.15
N ALA A 393 -5.27 31.80 1.84
CA ALA A 393 -5.91 32.77 0.95
C ALA A 393 -7.43 32.71 1.09
N ALA A 394 -8.09 33.87 0.99
CA ALA A 394 -9.55 33.92 0.95
C ALA A 394 -10.07 33.16 -0.28
N GLY A 395 -11.19 32.45 -0.12
CA GLY A 395 -11.82 31.73 -1.23
C GLY A 395 -12.17 32.67 -2.39
N ASP A 396 -12.04 32.16 -3.61
CA ASP A 396 -12.29 32.89 -4.85
C ASP A 396 -13.81 33.01 -5.10
N PRO A 397 -14.39 34.23 -5.00
CA PRO A 397 -15.82 34.43 -5.18
C PRO A 397 -16.25 34.43 -6.65
N THR A 398 -15.36 34.09 -7.59
CA THR A 398 -15.65 34.05 -9.02
C THR A 398 -16.81 33.09 -9.31
N LYS A 399 -17.89 33.62 -9.88
CA LYS A 399 -19.09 32.87 -10.25
C LYS A 399 -18.93 32.21 -11.62
N ILE A 400 -19.28 30.93 -11.74
CA ILE A 400 -19.29 30.17 -12.99
C ILE A 400 -20.69 30.03 -13.59
N ALA A 401 -21.72 29.93 -12.76
CA ALA A 401 -23.11 29.73 -13.19
C ALA A 401 -24.11 30.16 -12.10
N GLN A 402 -25.39 30.09 -12.40
CA GLN A 402 -26.49 30.14 -11.43
C GLN A 402 -27.15 28.78 -11.30
N TYR A 403 -27.48 28.42 -10.06
CA TYR A 403 -28.27 27.25 -9.71
C TYR A 403 -29.44 27.72 -8.83
N LYS A 404 -30.67 27.63 -9.35
CA LYS A 404 -31.86 28.28 -8.74
C LYS A 404 -31.55 29.76 -8.46
N ASP A 405 -31.67 30.22 -7.21
CA ASP A 405 -31.38 31.59 -6.79
C ASP A 405 -29.94 31.77 -6.23
N GLN A 406 -29.07 30.76 -6.37
CA GLN A 406 -27.72 30.74 -5.80
C GLN A 406 -26.61 30.79 -6.87
N ALA A 407 -25.57 31.56 -6.59
CA ALA A 407 -24.37 31.61 -7.43
C ALA A 407 -23.52 30.36 -7.21
N VAL A 408 -23.16 29.69 -8.30
CA VAL A 408 -22.20 28.57 -8.29
C VAL A 408 -20.81 29.14 -8.52
N LEU A 409 -19.85 28.80 -7.66
CA LEU A 409 -18.49 29.33 -7.73
C LEU A 409 -17.59 28.49 -8.65
N LYS A 410 -16.58 29.13 -9.23
CA LYS A 410 -15.57 28.53 -10.13
C LYS A 410 -14.91 27.30 -9.51
N ALA A 411 -14.59 27.35 -8.22
CA ALA A 411 -13.92 26.27 -7.51
C ALA A 411 -14.69 24.93 -7.60
N TYR A 412 -16.02 24.95 -7.57
CA TYR A 412 -16.84 23.74 -7.76
C TYR A 412 -16.61 23.13 -9.14
N TYR A 413 -16.68 23.96 -10.19
CA TYR A 413 -16.46 23.48 -11.55
C TYR A 413 -15.04 22.95 -11.76
N VAL A 414 -14.01 23.53 -11.13
CA VAL A 414 -12.64 22.99 -11.18
C VAL A 414 -12.59 21.53 -10.68
N GLN A 415 -13.26 21.23 -9.56
CA GLN A 415 -13.30 19.87 -9.00
C GLN A 415 -14.04 18.90 -9.93
N PHE A 416 -15.26 19.24 -10.34
CA PHE A 416 -16.08 18.33 -11.16
C PHE A 416 -15.58 18.19 -12.60
N PHE A 417 -14.91 19.22 -13.15
CA PHE A 417 -14.20 19.09 -14.41
C PHE A 417 -13.02 18.14 -14.29
N SER A 418 -12.21 18.27 -13.23
CA SER A 418 -11.08 17.35 -12.99
C SER A 418 -11.58 15.90 -12.81
N GLN A 419 -12.68 15.71 -12.08
CA GLN A 419 -13.34 14.40 -11.95
C GLN A 419 -13.80 13.86 -13.32
N ALA A 420 -14.49 14.68 -14.12
CA ALA A 420 -14.93 14.30 -15.46
C ALA A 420 -13.75 13.86 -16.34
N MET A 421 -12.65 14.62 -16.33
CA MET A 421 -11.45 14.30 -17.11
C MET A 421 -10.82 12.96 -16.67
N ASN A 422 -10.73 12.71 -15.37
CA ASN A 422 -10.24 11.43 -14.84
C ASN A 422 -11.14 10.26 -15.26
N GLU A 423 -12.46 10.43 -15.20
CA GLU A 423 -13.41 9.38 -15.58
C GLU A 423 -13.36 9.05 -17.09
N ILE A 424 -13.30 10.05 -17.96
CA ILE A 424 -13.28 9.80 -19.42
C ILE A 424 -11.95 9.23 -19.90
N PHE A 425 -10.84 9.53 -19.22
CA PHE A 425 -9.52 8.98 -19.53
C PHE A 425 -9.20 7.68 -18.79
N THR A 426 -10.15 7.13 -18.02
CA THR A 426 -9.96 5.82 -17.40
C THR A 426 -9.74 4.74 -18.46
N GLY A 427 -8.55 4.11 -18.44
CA GLY A 427 -8.12 3.11 -19.42
C GLY A 427 -7.49 3.69 -20.69
N TYR A 428 -7.28 5.01 -20.76
CA TYR A 428 -6.46 5.62 -21.81
C TYR A 428 -4.98 5.45 -21.46
N ASP A 429 -4.19 4.99 -22.43
CA ASP A 429 -2.78 4.71 -22.22
C ASP A 429 -1.92 5.99 -22.29
N PHE A 430 -1.32 6.35 -21.16
CA PHE A 430 -0.34 7.43 -21.03
C PHE A 430 1.06 6.90 -20.69
N SER A 431 1.31 5.59 -20.77
CA SER A 431 2.59 4.95 -20.40
C SER A 431 3.79 5.53 -21.14
N ALA A 432 3.59 6.00 -22.38
CA ALA A 432 4.61 6.69 -23.18
C ALA A 432 5.12 8.01 -22.54
N ALA A 433 4.49 8.51 -21.47
CA ALA A 433 5.01 9.64 -20.70
C ALA A 433 6.18 9.27 -19.77
N GLY A 434 6.27 8.01 -19.31
CA GLY A 434 7.15 7.63 -18.21
C GLY A 434 6.94 8.54 -16.99
N ASP A 435 8.04 8.94 -16.35
CA ASP A 435 8.03 9.87 -15.19
C ASP A 435 8.03 11.36 -15.59
N SER A 436 7.94 11.68 -16.89
CA SER A 436 8.01 13.07 -17.36
C SER A 436 6.64 13.74 -17.31
N GLU A 437 6.47 14.68 -16.38
CA GLU A 437 5.27 15.52 -16.30
C GLU A 437 5.07 16.33 -17.59
N GLU A 438 6.13 16.91 -18.15
CA GLU A 438 6.08 17.62 -19.44
C GLU A 438 5.52 16.72 -20.55
N LYS A 439 6.02 15.47 -20.63
CA LYS A 439 5.55 14.51 -21.63
C LYS A 439 4.11 14.07 -21.42
N PHE A 440 3.70 13.89 -20.17
CA PHE A 440 2.32 13.60 -19.81
C PHE A 440 1.39 14.71 -20.34
N TYR A 441 1.71 15.98 -20.08
CA TYR A 441 0.89 17.09 -20.57
C TYR A 441 0.91 17.22 -22.10
N GLU A 442 2.00 16.88 -22.79
CA GLU A 442 1.99 16.79 -24.26
C GLU A 442 0.97 15.75 -24.76
N LEU A 443 1.01 14.54 -24.20
CA LEU A 443 0.10 13.46 -24.58
C LEU A 443 -1.35 13.78 -24.24
N LEU A 444 -1.59 14.38 -23.07
CA LEU A 444 -2.91 14.85 -22.65
C LEU A 444 -3.46 15.88 -23.64
N ASN A 445 -2.66 16.88 -24.03
CA ASN A 445 -3.06 17.92 -24.98
C ASN A 445 -3.41 17.37 -26.38
N GLU A 446 -2.81 16.25 -26.78
CA GLU A 446 -3.20 15.55 -28.01
C GLU A 446 -4.42 14.66 -27.81
N ALA A 447 -4.52 13.97 -26.68
CA ALA A 447 -5.64 13.08 -26.37
C ALA A 447 -6.97 13.83 -26.30
N VAL A 448 -6.99 15.01 -25.67
CA VAL A 448 -8.22 15.80 -25.49
C VAL A 448 -8.85 16.27 -26.81
N LYS A 449 -8.09 16.33 -27.90
CA LYS A 449 -8.57 16.72 -29.25
C LYS A 449 -9.17 15.57 -30.04
N LYS A 450 -9.01 14.31 -29.59
CA LYS A 450 -9.52 13.13 -30.30
C LYS A 450 -11.03 13.00 -30.11
N GLU A 451 -11.71 12.45 -31.11
CA GLU A 451 -13.14 12.09 -31.00
C GLU A 451 -13.31 10.99 -29.95
N TYR A 452 -14.35 11.12 -29.11
CA TYR A 452 -14.64 10.21 -28.01
C TYR A 452 -16.03 9.57 -28.16
N LYS A 453 -17.09 10.33 -27.87
CA LYS A 453 -18.47 9.84 -27.82
C LYS A 453 -19.42 10.89 -28.34
N ASP A 454 -20.48 10.45 -29.01
CA ASP A 454 -21.57 11.31 -29.53
C ASP A 454 -21.08 12.40 -30.50
N GLY A 455 -20.00 12.10 -31.26
CA GLY A 455 -19.38 13.02 -32.22
C GLY A 455 -18.61 14.18 -31.58
N LYS A 456 -18.37 14.13 -30.27
CA LYS A 456 -17.60 15.14 -29.52
C LYS A 456 -16.18 14.66 -29.27
N THR A 457 -15.27 15.62 -29.16
CA THR A 457 -13.92 15.36 -28.64
C THR A 457 -13.95 15.04 -27.15
N TYR A 458 -12.88 14.42 -26.63
CA TYR A 458 -12.69 14.23 -25.18
C TYR A 458 -12.90 15.54 -24.40
N LEU A 459 -12.36 16.65 -24.90
CA LEU A 459 -12.48 17.95 -24.23
C LEU A 459 -13.91 18.46 -24.22
N GLU A 460 -14.60 18.42 -25.37
CA GLU A 460 -15.99 18.87 -25.49
C GLU A 460 -16.93 18.04 -24.61
N TYR A 461 -16.75 16.73 -24.62
CA TYR A 461 -17.51 15.83 -23.75
C TYR A 461 -17.19 16.10 -22.27
N GLY A 462 -15.91 16.20 -21.90
CA GLY A 462 -15.49 16.44 -20.51
C GLY A 462 -16.01 17.75 -19.93
N ARG A 463 -16.09 18.81 -20.75
CA ARG A 463 -16.69 20.10 -20.34
C ARG A 463 -18.17 19.94 -19.97
N GLU A 464 -18.95 19.31 -20.84
CA GLU A 464 -20.37 19.11 -20.60
C GLU A 464 -20.61 18.14 -19.44
N TYR A 465 -19.83 17.06 -19.38
CA TYR A 465 -19.93 16.08 -18.32
C TYR A 465 -19.53 16.65 -16.95
N GLY A 466 -18.53 17.52 -16.88
CA GLY A 466 -18.18 18.22 -15.64
C GLY A 466 -19.31 19.14 -15.14
N LEU A 467 -20.02 19.83 -16.04
CA LEU A 467 -21.20 20.61 -15.70
C LEU A 467 -22.38 19.73 -15.28
N GLU A 468 -22.54 18.56 -15.90
CA GLU A 468 -23.56 17.58 -15.52
C GLU A 468 -23.28 17.01 -14.11
N LEU A 469 -22.06 16.59 -13.83
CA LEU A 469 -21.64 16.11 -12.50
C LEU A 469 -21.88 17.18 -11.42
N LEU A 470 -21.51 18.43 -11.70
CA LEU A 470 -21.80 19.55 -10.80
C LEU A 470 -23.31 19.76 -10.59
N THR A 471 -24.11 19.65 -11.65
CA THR A 471 -25.57 19.75 -11.55
C THR A 471 -26.14 18.64 -10.67
N ASN A 472 -25.70 17.40 -10.86
CA ASN A 472 -26.12 16.24 -10.07
C ASN A 472 -25.70 16.35 -8.60
N PHE A 473 -24.50 16.87 -8.34
CA PHE A 473 -24.04 17.15 -6.99
C PHE A 473 -24.94 18.16 -6.27
N LEU A 474 -25.23 19.30 -6.92
CA LEU A 474 -26.11 20.33 -6.35
C LEU A 474 -27.54 19.83 -6.18
N ALA A 475 -28.05 19.02 -7.11
CA ALA A 475 -29.34 18.37 -7.00
C ALA A 475 -29.39 17.40 -5.80
N THR A 476 -28.33 16.62 -5.58
CA THR A 476 -28.24 15.71 -4.43
C THR A 476 -28.17 16.48 -3.11
N LYS A 477 -27.46 17.62 -3.09
CA LYS A 477 -27.43 18.52 -1.93
C LYS A 477 -28.82 19.08 -1.62
N ASP A 478 -29.59 19.44 -2.64
CA ASP A 478 -30.98 19.86 -2.44
C ASP A 478 -31.84 18.73 -1.90
N MET A 479 -31.70 17.51 -2.44
CA MET A 479 -32.41 16.32 -1.92
C MET A 479 -32.08 16.05 -0.45
N ALA A 480 -30.80 16.18 -0.06
CA ALA A 480 -30.37 16.05 1.33
C ALA A 480 -31.03 17.14 2.21
N THR A 481 -31.01 18.39 1.75
CA THR A 481 -31.61 19.52 2.48
C THR A 481 -33.13 19.36 2.63
N GLU A 482 -33.83 18.93 1.57
CA GLU A 482 -35.27 18.64 1.57
C GLU A 482 -35.63 17.46 2.47
N ALA A 483 -34.72 16.47 2.61
CA ALA A 483 -34.82 15.39 3.57
C ALA A 483 -34.49 15.81 5.01
N GLY A 484 -34.18 17.10 5.24
CA GLY A 484 -33.85 17.65 6.55
C GLY A 484 -32.44 17.33 7.03
N LYS A 485 -31.53 16.90 6.13
CA LYS A 485 -30.11 16.69 6.46
C LYS A 485 -29.37 18.01 6.49
N THR A 486 -28.53 18.17 7.52
CA THR A 486 -27.68 19.34 7.71
C THR A 486 -26.45 18.92 8.50
N ILE A 487 -25.29 19.52 8.22
CA ILE A 487 -24.13 19.43 9.10
C ILE A 487 -24.25 20.55 10.15
N SER A 488 -24.09 20.20 11.43
CA SER A 488 -24.14 21.20 12.50
C SER A 488 -22.92 22.15 12.43
N ASP A 489 -23.03 23.36 12.98
CA ASP A 489 -21.89 24.29 13.02
C ASP A 489 -20.70 23.72 13.82
N GLU A 490 -20.99 22.88 14.82
CA GLU A 490 -19.98 22.17 15.62
C GLU A 490 -19.27 21.11 14.78
N ASP A 491 -20.01 20.23 14.11
CA ASP A 491 -19.44 19.20 13.24
C ASP A 491 -18.67 19.82 12.09
N LYS A 492 -19.21 20.87 11.46
CA LYS A 492 -18.51 21.61 10.41
C LYS A 492 -17.17 22.16 10.89
N THR A 493 -17.11 22.71 12.11
CA THR A 493 -15.86 23.23 12.67
C THR A 493 -14.85 22.10 12.86
N LYS A 494 -15.29 20.98 13.43
CA LYS A 494 -14.50 19.78 13.68
C LYS A 494 -13.91 19.20 12.39
N GLU A 495 -14.73 19.09 11.34
CA GLU A 495 -14.35 18.63 9.99
C GLU A 495 -13.32 19.53 9.31
N LEU A 496 -13.45 20.84 9.47
CA LEU A 496 -12.49 21.78 8.89
C LEU A 496 -11.15 21.76 9.63
N GLU A 497 -11.14 21.60 10.96
CA GLU A 497 -9.91 21.43 11.75
C GLU A 497 -9.19 20.11 11.41
N GLN A 498 -9.97 19.08 11.09
CA GLN A 498 -9.53 17.81 10.53
C GLN A 498 -8.76 17.98 9.23
N LEU A 499 -9.41 18.65 8.28
CA LEU A 499 -8.90 18.89 6.95
C LEU A 499 -7.64 19.75 7.05
N ASP A 500 -7.63 20.75 7.94
CA ASP A 500 -6.45 21.54 8.25
C ASP A 500 -5.28 20.64 8.69
N SER A 501 -5.47 19.79 9.69
CA SER A 501 -4.40 18.89 10.15
C SER A 501 -3.85 17.98 9.03
N GLN A 502 -4.71 17.51 8.12
CA GLN A 502 -4.28 16.69 6.99
C GLN A 502 -3.45 17.47 5.99
N ILE A 503 -3.87 18.71 5.69
CA ILE A 503 -3.12 19.58 4.77
C ILE A 503 -1.75 19.91 5.37
N ASP A 504 -1.63 20.09 6.69
CA ASP A 504 -0.32 20.25 7.36
C ASP A 504 0.57 19.02 7.20
N THR A 505 0.03 17.82 7.43
CA THR A 505 0.77 16.56 7.25
C THR A 505 1.20 16.36 5.80
N MET A 506 0.30 16.63 4.84
CA MET A 506 0.63 16.56 3.42
C MET A 506 1.71 17.58 3.04
N LEU A 507 1.64 18.80 3.58
CA LEU A 507 2.68 19.81 3.33
C LEU A 507 4.03 19.38 3.91
N GLN A 508 4.05 18.78 5.09
CA GLN A 508 5.27 18.26 5.70
C GLN A 508 5.90 17.15 4.86
N TYR A 509 5.08 16.23 4.33
CA TYR A 509 5.57 15.05 3.61
C TYR A 509 5.88 15.34 2.14
N TYR A 510 5.01 16.09 1.47
CA TYR A 510 5.07 16.33 0.03
C TYR A 510 5.65 17.71 -0.33
N GLY A 511 5.74 18.66 0.60
CA GLY A 511 6.13 20.05 0.32
C GLY A 511 7.46 20.15 -0.44
N THR A 512 8.49 19.43 0.02
CA THR A 512 9.79 19.37 -0.66
C THR A 512 9.69 18.75 -2.06
N SER A 513 8.95 17.64 -2.20
CA SER A 513 8.80 16.94 -3.49
C SER A 513 8.08 17.78 -4.55
N TYR A 514 7.08 18.57 -4.14
CA TYR A 514 6.34 19.44 -5.05
C TYR A 514 6.95 20.86 -5.16
N GLY A 515 8.02 21.15 -4.41
CA GLY A 515 8.66 22.47 -4.38
C GLY A 515 7.76 23.58 -3.82
N VAL A 516 6.89 23.25 -2.86
CA VAL A 516 5.91 24.17 -2.26
C VAL A 516 6.17 24.32 -0.76
N SER A 517 5.82 25.49 -0.21
CA SER A 517 6.08 25.82 1.20
C SER A 517 4.84 26.28 1.97
N THR A 518 3.73 26.48 1.26
CA THR A 518 2.46 26.90 1.85
C THR A 518 1.35 25.91 1.52
N ARG A 519 0.31 25.90 2.37
CA ARG A 519 -0.87 25.05 2.19
C ARG A 519 -1.59 25.35 0.89
N ASP A 520 -1.75 26.63 0.53
CA ASP A 520 -2.40 27.01 -0.73
C ASP A 520 -1.61 26.59 -1.96
N GLU A 521 -0.27 26.72 -1.95
CA GLU A 521 0.56 26.23 -3.06
C GLU A 521 0.41 24.72 -3.23
N LEU A 522 0.40 23.97 -2.12
CA LEU A 522 0.18 22.52 -2.14
C LEU A 522 -1.22 22.17 -2.67
N MET A 523 -2.28 22.78 -2.12
CA MET A 523 -3.65 22.50 -2.55
C MET A 523 -3.89 22.91 -4.01
N GLN A 524 -3.24 23.97 -4.48
CA GLN A 524 -3.26 24.36 -5.88
C GLN A 524 -2.59 23.31 -6.79
N LYS A 525 -1.56 22.59 -6.30
CA LYS A 525 -0.92 21.49 -7.04
C LYS A 525 -1.75 20.20 -7.00
N LEU A 526 -2.33 19.87 -5.85
CA LEU A 526 -3.04 18.60 -5.66
C LEU A 526 -4.45 18.62 -6.24
N VAL A 527 -5.19 19.71 -6.02
CA VAL A 527 -6.63 19.79 -6.34
C VAL A 527 -7.00 21.06 -7.11
N SER A 528 -6.02 21.84 -7.57
CA SER A 528 -6.24 23.02 -8.41
C SER A 528 -7.08 24.16 -7.79
N VAL A 529 -7.27 24.16 -6.47
CA VAL A 529 -7.95 25.22 -5.72
C VAL A 529 -7.19 25.54 -4.43
N ASN A 530 -7.41 26.72 -3.84
CA ASN A 530 -6.82 27.07 -2.55
C ASN A 530 -7.54 26.37 -1.38
N VAL A 531 -7.00 26.49 -0.17
CA VAL A 531 -7.52 25.79 1.02
C VAL A 531 -8.97 26.18 1.31
N ASN A 532 -9.29 27.47 1.31
CA ASN A 532 -10.63 27.95 1.72
C ASN A 532 -11.71 27.68 0.66
N ASP A 533 -11.35 27.64 -0.62
CA ASP A 533 -12.22 27.16 -1.70
C ASP A 533 -12.53 25.67 -1.50
N TYR A 534 -11.50 24.86 -1.23
CA TYR A 534 -11.67 23.42 -1.00
C TYR A 534 -12.51 23.12 0.24
N LYS A 535 -12.28 23.83 1.36
CA LYS A 535 -13.06 23.70 2.61
C LYS A 535 -14.57 23.80 2.41
N SER A 536 -15.00 24.73 1.54
CA SER A 536 -16.44 24.91 1.26
C SER A 536 -17.02 23.72 0.49
N ILE A 537 -16.27 23.20 -0.47
CA ILE A 537 -16.66 22.03 -1.28
C ILE A 537 -16.66 20.77 -0.42
N TYR A 538 -15.64 20.59 0.42
CA TYR A 538 -15.46 19.45 1.32
C TYR A 538 -16.67 19.26 2.24
N ILE A 539 -17.17 20.33 2.85
CA ILE A 539 -18.36 20.26 3.72
C ILE A 539 -19.61 19.87 2.94
N ASP A 540 -19.81 20.43 1.74
CA ASP A 540 -20.95 20.04 0.91
C ASP A 540 -20.84 18.58 0.45
N GLN A 541 -19.63 18.08 0.19
CA GLN A 541 -19.36 16.68 -0.15
C GLN A 541 -19.69 15.73 1.00
N ILE A 542 -19.37 16.08 2.25
CA ILE A 542 -19.75 15.28 3.43
C ILE A 542 -21.27 15.14 3.47
N LEU A 543 -22.01 16.25 3.40
CA LEU A 543 -23.47 16.25 3.46
C LEU A 543 -24.09 15.38 2.36
N VAL A 544 -23.60 15.54 1.12
CA VAL A 544 -24.08 14.77 -0.03
C VAL A 544 -23.77 13.29 0.15
N SER A 545 -22.58 12.94 0.64
CA SER A 545 -22.14 11.56 0.83
C SER A 545 -22.90 10.85 1.95
N GLU A 546 -23.09 11.51 3.10
CA GLU A 546 -23.89 10.99 4.21
C GLU A 546 -25.33 10.68 3.76
N TYR A 547 -25.96 11.64 3.06
CA TYR A 547 -27.30 11.44 2.53
C TYR A 547 -27.36 10.31 1.51
N ALA A 548 -26.44 10.27 0.56
CA ALA A 548 -26.39 9.22 -0.45
C ALA A 548 -26.23 7.84 0.20
N ASN A 549 -25.28 7.69 1.13
CA ASN A 549 -25.02 6.44 1.85
C ASN A 549 -26.25 5.97 2.63
N GLU A 550 -26.89 6.86 3.38
CA GLU A 550 -28.11 6.52 4.12
C GLU A 550 -29.22 6.03 3.18
N VAL A 551 -29.47 6.77 2.09
CA VAL A 551 -30.49 6.39 1.12
C VAL A 551 -30.18 5.04 0.47
N ILE A 552 -28.90 4.81 0.08
CA ILE A 552 -28.41 3.57 -0.52
C ILE A 552 -28.53 2.39 0.45
N GLU A 553 -28.14 2.58 1.71
CA GLU A 553 -28.22 1.56 2.75
C GLU A 553 -29.66 1.11 3.00
N GLU A 554 -30.58 2.08 3.11
CA GLU A 554 -32.01 1.82 3.33
C GLU A 554 -32.71 1.13 2.16
N MET A 555 -32.14 1.16 0.94
CA MET A 555 -32.75 0.49 -0.22
C MET A 555 -32.88 -1.02 0.01
N LYS A 556 -34.07 -1.55 -0.26
CA LYS A 556 -34.38 -2.98 -0.20
C LYS A 556 -34.85 -3.46 -1.58
N PRO A 557 -33.91 -3.70 -2.52
CA PRO A 557 -34.28 -4.15 -3.85
C PRO A 557 -34.91 -5.54 -3.80
N GLU A 558 -35.91 -5.77 -4.65
CA GLU A 558 -36.50 -7.10 -4.82
C GLU A 558 -35.50 -8.03 -5.52
N LYS A 559 -35.50 -9.31 -5.15
CA LYS A 559 -34.59 -10.30 -5.75
C LYS A 559 -34.75 -10.39 -7.27
N SER A 560 -35.96 -10.16 -7.80
CA SER A 560 -36.21 -10.12 -9.25
C SER A 560 -35.49 -8.97 -9.95
N ASP A 561 -35.37 -7.82 -9.29
CA ASP A 561 -34.72 -6.64 -9.87
C ASP A 561 -33.21 -6.82 -9.88
N LEU A 562 -32.65 -7.39 -8.81
CA LEU A 562 -31.24 -7.77 -8.74
C LEU A 562 -30.87 -8.80 -9.81
N ASN A 563 -31.71 -9.81 -10.03
CA ASN A 563 -31.50 -10.79 -11.10
C ASN A 563 -31.49 -10.10 -12.47
N ALA A 564 -32.50 -9.27 -12.77
CA ALA A 564 -32.60 -8.57 -14.05
C ALA A 564 -31.44 -7.58 -14.26
N PHE A 565 -30.91 -7.00 -13.18
CA PHE A 565 -29.73 -6.14 -13.22
C PHE A 565 -28.47 -6.94 -13.56
N TYR A 566 -28.23 -8.04 -12.84
CA TYR A 566 -27.11 -8.95 -13.10
C TYR A 566 -27.11 -9.50 -14.54
N GLU A 567 -28.28 -9.89 -15.05
CA GLU A 567 -28.42 -10.45 -16.41
C GLU A 567 -28.02 -9.49 -17.54
N LYS A 568 -27.98 -8.17 -17.29
CA LYS A 568 -27.53 -7.18 -18.28
C LYS A 568 -26.03 -7.27 -18.54
N THR A 569 -25.24 -7.49 -17.48
CA THR A 569 -23.77 -7.53 -17.54
C THR A 569 -23.19 -8.54 -16.54
N PRO A 570 -23.45 -9.84 -16.71
CA PRO A 570 -23.06 -10.87 -15.73
C PRO A 570 -21.54 -10.93 -15.49
N ASP A 571 -20.76 -10.62 -16.53
CA ASP A 571 -19.29 -10.59 -16.49
C ASP A 571 -18.72 -9.48 -15.61
N ASP A 572 -19.50 -8.46 -15.25
CA ASP A 572 -19.02 -7.40 -14.35
C ASP A 572 -18.98 -7.87 -12.88
N TYR A 573 -19.68 -8.98 -12.57
CA TYR A 573 -19.86 -9.44 -11.20
C TYR A 573 -19.44 -10.88 -10.95
N ARG A 574 -19.60 -11.78 -11.94
CA ARG A 574 -19.22 -13.19 -11.75
C ARG A 574 -17.72 -13.32 -11.53
N ILE A 575 -17.36 -14.41 -10.85
CA ILE A 575 -15.98 -14.75 -10.54
C ILE A 575 -15.63 -16.01 -11.32
N VAL A 576 -14.50 -15.97 -12.03
CA VAL A 576 -13.96 -17.11 -12.76
C VAL A 576 -12.68 -17.56 -12.06
N THR A 577 -12.69 -18.74 -11.47
CA THR A 577 -11.49 -19.30 -10.84
C THR A 577 -10.69 -20.04 -11.89
N ILE A 578 -9.46 -19.58 -12.11
CA ILE A 578 -8.51 -20.23 -13.00
C ILE A 578 -7.39 -20.88 -12.21
N ARG A 579 -6.80 -21.91 -12.79
CA ARG A 579 -5.41 -22.27 -12.48
C ARG A 579 -4.54 -21.95 -13.68
N HIS A 580 -3.35 -21.41 -13.47
CA HIS A 580 -2.48 -21.06 -14.58
C HIS A 580 -1.01 -21.41 -14.37
N ILE A 581 -0.34 -21.65 -15.49
CA ILE A 581 1.10 -21.71 -15.62
C ILE A 581 1.50 -20.49 -16.43
N SER A 582 2.20 -19.55 -15.79
CA SER A 582 2.78 -18.41 -16.48
C SER A 582 4.22 -18.73 -16.83
N LYS A 583 4.61 -18.46 -18.08
CA LYS A 583 6.01 -18.44 -18.48
C LYS A 583 6.36 -17.09 -19.04
N SER A 584 7.32 -16.43 -18.40
CA SER A 584 7.73 -15.08 -18.77
C SER A 584 8.26 -15.04 -20.21
N LEU A 585 7.86 -14.01 -20.95
CA LEU A 585 8.49 -13.58 -22.20
C LEU A 585 9.44 -12.41 -21.96
N SER A 586 9.77 -12.17 -20.70
CA SER A 586 10.90 -11.37 -20.28
C SER A 586 11.86 -12.22 -19.45
N ASP A 587 13.14 -11.88 -19.47
CA ASP A 587 14.11 -12.49 -18.58
C ASP A 587 13.97 -11.89 -17.17
N ASP A 588 14.84 -12.30 -16.26
CA ASP A 588 14.74 -11.90 -14.86
C ASP A 588 15.15 -10.42 -14.64
N ASN A 589 15.68 -9.75 -15.67
CA ASN A 589 15.89 -8.29 -15.70
C ASN A 589 14.68 -7.52 -16.27
N GLY A 590 13.69 -8.23 -16.81
CA GLY A 590 12.49 -7.67 -17.42
C GLY A 590 12.58 -7.43 -18.93
N ASP A 591 13.70 -7.79 -19.57
CA ASP A 591 13.91 -7.56 -21.01
C ASP A 591 13.24 -8.66 -21.87
N PRO A 592 12.61 -8.31 -23.03
CA PRO A 592 11.90 -9.29 -23.85
C PRO A 592 12.82 -10.41 -24.39
N LEU A 593 12.37 -11.67 -24.35
CA LEU A 593 13.16 -12.80 -24.86
C LEU A 593 13.34 -12.71 -26.38
N SER A 594 14.42 -13.30 -26.88
CA SER A 594 14.66 -13.43 -28.32
C SER A 594 13.56 -14.24 -29.02
N GLU A 595 13.36 -14.06 -30.33
CA GLU A 595 12.34 -14.80 -31.10
C GLU A 595 12.48 -16.32 -30.97
N GLU A 596 13.72 -16.82 -30.83
CA GLU A 596 14.02 -18.24 -30.65
C GLU A 596 13.64 -18.73 -29.24
N GLU A 597 13.98 -17.98 -28.20
CA GLU A 597 13.58 -18.30 -26.83
C GLU A 597 12.07 -18.20 -26.65
N GLN A 598 11.42 -17.18 -27.23
CA GLN A 598 9.95 -17.11 -27.26
C GLN A 598 9.34 -18.32 -27.97
N ALA A 599 9.98 -18.83 -29.04
CA ALA A 599 9.56 -20.05 -29.71
C ALA A 599 9.81 -21.31 -28.86
N ASN A 600 10.85 -21.34 -28.04
CA ASN A 600 11.12 -22.45 -27.12
C ASN A 600 10.16 -22.44 -25.92
N VAL A 601 9.86 -21.27 -25.35
CA VAL A 601 8.78 -21.11 -24.37
C VAL A 601 7.46 -21.56 -24.97
N LEU A 602 7.13 -21.16 -26.21
CA LEU A 602 5.93 -21.63 -26.89
C LEU A 602 5.89 -23.17 -27.00
N LYS A 603 6.97 -23.82 -27.46
CA LYS A 603 7.03 -25.29 -27.54
C LYS A 603 6.89 -25.97 -26.18
N LEU A 604 7.50 -25.41 -25.13
CA LEU A 604 7.34 -25.89 -23.76
C LEU A 604 5.87 -25.80 -23.36
N MET A 605 5.25 -24.64 -23.57
CA MET A 605 3.86 -24.40 -23.20
C MET A 605 2.89 -25.27 -24.02
N GLU A 606 3.14 -25.51 -25.30
CA GLU A 606 2.40 -26.49 -26.12
C GLU A 606 2.56 -27.92 -25.58
N THR A 607 3.76 -28.27 -25.09
CA THR A 607 4.01 -29.57 -24.46
C THR A 607 3.28 -29.70 -23.12
N LEU A 608 3.29 -28.66 -22.29
CA LEU A 608 2.55 -28.62 -21.02
C LEU A 608 1.05 -28.66 -21.26
N GLN A 609 0.55 -27.97 -22.29
CA GLN A 609 -0.84 -28.04 -22.71
C GLN A 609 -1.23 -29.48 -23.07
N ALA A 610 -0.42 -30.15 -23.90
CA ALA A 610 -0.68 -31.54 -24.26
C ALA A 610 -0.67 -32.48 -23.03
N LYS A 611 0.21 -32.24 -22.04
CA LYS A 611 0.21 -32.99 -20.77
C LYS A 611 -1.08 -32.76 -19.97
N LEU A 612 -1.53 -31.51 -19.85
CA LEU A 612 -2.80 -31.17 -19.19
C LEU A 612 -3.99 -31.82 -19.88
N GLU A 613 -4.07 -31.75 -21.21
CA GLU A 613 -5.14 -32.37 -22.00
C GLU A 613 -5.18 -33.90 -21.86
N ASN A 614 -4.02 -34.52 -21.58
CA ASN A 614 -3.90 -35.95 -21.30
C ASN A 614 -4.18 -36.34 -19.84
N GLY A 615 -4.50 -35.37 -18.97
CA GLY A 615 -4.91 -35.60 -17.58
C GLY A 615 -3.75 -35.63 -16.57
N ASP A 616 -2.58 -35.11 -16.93
CA ASP A 616 -1.48 -34.93 -15.97
C ASP A 616 -1.88 -33.92 -14.87
N SER A 617 -1.26 -34.04 -13.70
CA SER A 617 -1.59 -33.19 -12.55
C SER A 617 -1.23 -31.73 -12.82
N VAL A 618 -2.24 -30.87 -12.96
CA VAL A 618 -2.05 -29.43 -13.15
C VAL A 618 -1.27 -28.80 -12.00
N GLU A 619 -1.51 -29.20 -10.74
CA GLU A 619 -0.76 -28.69 -9.59
C GLU A 619 0.74 -28.99 -9.71
N ALA A 620 1.10 -30.21 -10.15
CA ALA A 620 2.51 -30.59 -10.30
C ALA A 620 3.16 -29.83 -11.47
N LEU A 621 2.42 -29.57 -12.54
CA LEU A 621 2.92 -28.78 -13.66
C LEU A 621 3.07 -27.29 -13.27
N VAL A 622 2.15 -26.74 -12.49
CA VAL A 622 2.27 -25.36 -11.99
C VAL A 622 3.49 -25.22 -11.10
N THR A 623 3.61 -26.05 -10.06
CA THR A 623 4.75 -25.95 -9.12
C THR A 623 6.09 -26.25 -9.79
N GLY A 624 6.10 -27.07 -10.84
CA GLY A 624 7.33 -27.44 -11.55
C GLY A 624 7.77 -26.46 -12.64
N TYR A 625 6.85 -25.68 -13.22
CA TYR A 625 7.11 -24.93 -14.45
C TYR A 625 6.60 -23.49 -14.46
N SER A 626 5.73 -23.06 -13.55
CA SER A 626 5.20 -21.70 -13.57
C SER A 626 6.18 -20.70 -12.92
N ASP A 627 6.34 -19.54 -13.54
CA ASP A 627 7.14 -18.42 -13.01
C ASP A 627 6.28 -17.49 -12.11
N ALA A 628 4.97 -17.68 -12.09
CA ALA A 628 4.07 -16.86 -11.27
C ALA A 628 4.29 -17.11 -9.76
N ALA A 629 4.32 -16.04 -8.97
CA ALA A 629 4.55 -16.13 -7.51
C ALA A 629 3.50 -17.01 -6.79
N ASP A 630 2.27 -17.01 -7.29
CA ASP A 630 1.15 -17.81 -6.75
C ASP A 630 1.29 -19.32 -7.01
N ALA A 631 2.23 -19.74 -7.86
CA ALA A 631 2.56 -21.15 -8.10
C ALA A 631 3.03 -21.87 -6.82
N SER A 632 3.65 -21.12 -5.89
CA SER A 632 4.14 -21.65 -4.62
C SER A 632 3.10 -21.60 -3.51
N SER A 633 2.28 -20.55 -3.46
CA SER A 633 1.36 -20.26 -2.35
C SER A 633 -0.04 -20.84 -2.56
N SER A 634 -0.60 -20.73 -3.78
CA SER A 634 -1.93 -21.26 -4.12
C SER A 634 -1.88 -22.37 -5.18
N LYS A 635 -0.68 -22.79 -5.57
CA LYS A 635 -0.44 -23.69 -6.70
C LYS A 635 -1.03 -23.12 -8.00
N GLY A 636 -0.91 -21.80 -8.18
CA GLY A 636 -1.36 -21.02 -9.33
C GLY A 636 -2.88 -20.90 -9.45
N LEU A 637 -3.61 -21.10 -8.35
CA LEU A 637 -5.06 -20.96 -8.31
C LEU A 637 -5.44 -19.50 -8.01
N VAL A 638 -6.27 -18.89 -8.85
CA VAL A 638 -6.61 -17.47 -8.80
C VAL A 638 -8.09 -17.24 -9.07
N ASP A 639 -8.74 -16.44 -8.24
CA ASP A 639 -10.11 -15.98 -8.48
C ASP A 639 -10.11 -14.68 -9.31
N LEU A 640 -10.56 -14.77 -10.56
CA LEU A 640 -10.60 -13.64 -11.48
C LEU A 640 -11.89 -12.85 -11.37
N LYS A 641 -11.72 -11.53 -11.26
CA LYS A 641 -12.68 -10.49 -11.61
C LYS A 641 -12.12 -9.75 -12.83
N LYS A 642 -12.95 -9.01 -13.58
CA LYS A 642 -12.47 -8.15 -14.69
C LYS A 642 -11.38 -7.16 -14.29
N THR A 643 -11.25 -6.88 -13.01
CA THR A 643 -10.31 -5.91 -12.45
C THR A 643 -9.11 -6.55 -11.78
N THR A 644 -8.99 -7.87 -11.81
CA THR A 644 -7.84 -8.60 -11.27
C THR A 644 -6.57 -8.16 -12.02
N ALA A 645 -5.47 -7.96 -11.30
CA ALA A 645 -4.19 -7.53 -11.87
C ALA A 645 -3.47 -8.70 -12.54
N ILE A 646 -3.97 -9.12 -13.70
CA ILE A 646 -3.38 -10.10 -14.61
C ILE A 646 -3.55 -9.60 -16.05
N ALA A 647 -2.81 -10.17 -17.00
CA ALA A 647 -2.91 -9.81 -18.42
C ALA A 647 -4.37 -9.80 -18.92
N ASN A 648 -4.75 -8.76 -19.66
CA ASN A 648 -6.14 -8.55 -20.06
C ASN A 648 -6.64 -9.65 -21.01
N GLU A 649 -5.75 -10.21 -21.84
CA GLU A 649 -6.01 -11.34 -22.73
C GLU A 649 -6.50 -12.58 -21.97
N VAL A 650 -5.93 -12.83 -20.78
CA VAL A 650 -6.36 -13.92 -19.89
C VAL A 650 -7.76 -13.66 -19.35
N ILE A 651 -8.03 -12.43 -18.91
CA ILE A 651 -9.35 -12.02 -18.41
C ILE A 651 -10.39 -12.19 -19.53
N GLU A 652 -10.14 -11.66 -20.72
CA GLU A 652 -11.05 -11.75 -21.86
C GLU A 652 -11.36 -13.20 -22.23
N TRP A 653 -10.34 -14.05 -22.28
CA TRP A 653 -10.53 -15.47 -22.57
C TRP A 653 -11.31 -16.18 -21.46
N ALA A 654 -10.96 -15.97 -20.19
CA ALA A 654 -11.58 -16.66 -19.06
C ALA A 654 -13.07 -16.30 -18.94
N PHE A 655 -13.41 -15.02 -19.13
CA PHE A 655 -14.79 -14.53 -19.15
C PHE A 655 -15.52 -14.85 -20.48
N ALA A 656 -14.88 -15.47 -21.47
CA ALA A 656 -15.59 -16.09 -22.59
C ALA A 656 -16.04 -17.53 -22.27
N GLN A 657 -15.53 -18.14 -21.18
CA GLN A 657 -15.81 -19.53 -20.82
C GLN A 657 -17.05 -19.67 -19.93
N ASN A 658 -17.72 -20.82 -20.09
CA ASN A 658 -18.90 -21.22 -19.29
C ASN A 658 -18.83 -22.69 -18.85
N GLN A 659 -17.65 -23.32 -18.93
CA GLN A 659 -17.46 -24.73 -18.61
C GLN A 659 -16.15 -24.94 -17.84
N LEU A 660 -16.19 -25.82 -16.84
CA LEU A 660 -15.00 -26.27 -16.12
C LEU A 660 -14.10 -27.11 -17.04
N GLY A 661 -12.79 -27.02 -16.82
CA GLY A 661 -11.79 -27.76 -17.58
C GLY A 661 -11.51 -27.20 -18.98
N ALA A 662 -12.09 -26.05 -19.35
CA ALA A 662 -11.65 -25.34 -20.56
C ALA A 662 -10.20 -24.91 -20.38
N ILE A 663 -9.36 -25.19 -21.39
CA ILE A 663 -7.91 -24.94 -21.38
C ILE A 663 -7.58 -24.03 -22.57
N SER A 664 -6.64 -23.09 -22.38
CA SER A 664 -6.04 -22.35 -23.48
C SER A 664 -4.62 -21.94 -23.17
N LEU A 665 -3.81 -21.88 -24.23
CA LEU A 665 -2.53 -21.20 -24.23
C LEU A 665 -2.73 -19.79 -24.82
N ILE A 666 -2.35 -18.76 -24.06
CA ILE A 666 -2.58 -17.35 -24.40
C ILE A 666 -1.22 -16.66 -24.44
N LYS A 667 -0.95 -15.91 -25.52
CA LYS A 667 0.21 -15.02 -25.58
C LYS A 667 -0.19 -13.64 -25.06
N THR A 668 0.60 -13.08 -24.15
CA THR A 668 0.50 -11.70 -23.66
C THR A 668 1.72 -10.92 -24.14
N ASP A 669 1.81 -9.63 -23.81
CA ASP A 669 3.00 -8.82 -24.13
C ASP A 669 4.25 -9.27 -23.37
N SER A 670 4.08 -9.89 -22.19
CA SER A 670 5.17 -10.22 -21.27
C SER A 670 5.24 -11.69 -20.86
N SER A 671 4.33 -12.56 -21.33
CA SER A 671 4.29 -13.98 -20.96
C SER A 671 3.50 -14.85 -21.95
N TYR A 672 3.72 -16.16 -21.88
CA TYR A 672 2.72 -17.15 -22.28
C TYR A 672 1.99 -17.66 -21.05
N GLU A 673 0.67 -17.72 -21.12
CA GLU A 673 -0.23 -18.15 -20.04
C GLU A 673 -0.98 -19.41 -20.47
N LEU A 674 -0.69 -20.54 -19.83
CA LEU A 674 -1.48 -21.76 -19.98
C LEU A 674 -2.49 -21.82 -18.84
N VAL A 675 -3.75 -21.60 -19.18
CA VAL A 675 -4.84 -21.37 -18.24
C VAL A 675 -5.87 -22.49 -18.32
N ILE A 676 -6.43 -22.88 -17.18
CA ILE A 676 -7.56 -23.81 -17.07
C ILE A 676 -8.64 -23.23 -16.17
N ILE A 677 -9.91 -23.37 -16.57
CA ILE A 677 -11.06 -23.00 -15.73
C ILE A 677 -11.28 -24.08 -14.68
N GLU A 678 -11.05 -23.76 -13.41
CA GLU A 678 -11.26 -24.70 -12.31
C GLU A 678 -12.50 -24.36 -11.47
N GLY A 679 -13.04 -23.14 -11.59
CA GLY A 679 -14.27 -22.73 -10.93
C GLY A 679 -15.02 -21.64 -11.65
N LEU A 680 -16.35 -21.67 -11.50
CA LEU A 680 -17.27 -20.65 -11.98
C LEU A 680 -18.25 -20.32 -10.87
N THR A 681 -18.23 -19.08 -10.43
CA THR A 681 -19.16 -18.55 -9.41
C THR A 681 -19.95 -17.40 -10.02
N ASP A 682 -21.24 -17.63 -10.20
CA ASP A 682 -22.20 -16.62 -10.67
C ASP A 682 -23.13 -16.18 -9.53
N TYR A 683 -24.16 -15.39 -9.88
CA TYR A 683 -25.10 -14.82 -8.89
C TYR A 683 -25.94 -15.86 -8.15
N THR A 684 -26.03 -17.10 -8.64
CA THR A 684 -26.91 -18.13 -8.08
C THR A 684 -26.23 -19.47 -7.82
N THR A 685 -25.11 -19.73 -8.46
CA THR A 685 -24.44 -21.01 -8.47
C THR A 685 -22.93 -20.84 -8.36
N THR A 686 -22.32 -21.82 -7.69
CA THR A 686 -20.88 -22.03 -7.71
C THR A 686 -20.65 -23.45 -8.19
N SER A 687 -19.68 -23.61 -9.08
CA SER A 687 -19.23 -24.90 -9.58
C SER A 687 -17.71 -24.94 -9.62
N GLY A 688 -17.13 -26.13 -9.39
CA GLY A 688 -15.69 -26.29 -9.34
C GLY A 688 -15.08 -25.87 -8.00
N ILE A 689 -13.81 -25.51 -8.02
CA ILE A 689 -13.07 -25.04 -6.84
C ILE A 689 -13.03 -23.52 -6.78
N VAL A 690 -12.72 -22.98 -5.60
CA VAL A 690 -12.54 -21.55 -5.38
C VAL A 690 -11.15 -21.33 -4.79
N ALA A 691 -10.42 -20.32 -5.26
CA ALA A 691 -9.07 -20.04 -4.75
C ALA A 691 -9.12 -19.50 -3.33
N ASN A 692 -10.08 -18.60 -3.08
CA ASN A 692 -10.27 -17.95 -1.80
C ASN A 692 -11.73 -18.05 -1.35
N SER A 693 -11.99 -18.94 -0.40
CA SER A 693 -13.34 -19.23 0.11
C SER A 693 -14.05 -18.04 0.79
N THR A 694 -13.31 -17.02 1.25
CA THR A 694 -13.91 -15.82 1.87
C THR A 694 -14.35 -14.80 0.84
N ASN A 695 -13.72 -14.76 -0.32
CA ASN A 695 -13.94 -13.75 -1.36
C ASN A 695 -14.69 -14.27 -2.59
N THR A 696 -14.82 -15.59 -2.72
CA THR A 696 -15.43 -16.25 -3.89
C THR A 696 -16.57 -17.15 -3.45
N SER A 697 -17.76 -16.54 -3.44
CA SER A 697 -19.01 -17.20 -3.13
C SER A 697 -20.16 -16.55 -3.88
N VAL A 698 -21.28 -17.28 -4.00
CA VAL A 698 -22.55 -16.73 -4.50
C VAL A 698 -22.97 -15.50 -3.69
N GLU A 699 -22.69 -15.48 -2.38
CA GLU A 699 -22.99 -14.36 -1.49
C GLU A 699 -22.12 -13.13 -1.77
N ALA A 700 -20.83 -13.33 -2.08
CA ALA A 700 -19.93 -12.24 -2.47
C ALA A 700 -20.36 -11.62 -3.81
N VAL A 701 -20.71 -12.44 -4.81
CA VAL A 701 -21.28 -11.96 -6.09
C VAL A 701 -22.61 -11.24 -5.85
N ALA A 702 -23.48 -11.80 -5.01
CA ALA A 702 -24.78 -11.20 -4.71
C ALA A 702 -24.65 -9.85 -4.00
N THR A 703 -23.67 -9.71 -3.10
CA THR A 703 -23.34 -8.45 -2.42
C THR A 703 -22.86 -7.41 -3.43
N ALA A 704 -21.93 -7.77 -4.32
CA ALA A 704 -21.42 -6.86 -5.35
C ALA A 704 -22.52 -6.37 -6.31
N VAL A 705 -23.41 -7.28 -6.75
CA VAL A 705 -24.59 -6.95 -7.56
C VAL A 705 -25.53 -6.01 -6.81
N THR A 706 -25.80 -6.30 -5.54
CA THR A 706 -26.70 -5.49 -4.70
C THR A 706 -26.16 -4.07 -4.51
N THR A 707 -24.87 -3.94 -4.20
CA THR A 707 -24.22 -2.63 -4.05
C THR A 707 -24.27 -1.83 -5.35
N ALA A 708 -23.90 -2.45 -6.48
CA ALA A 708 -23.93 -1.77 -7.77
C ALA A 708 -25.35 -1.38 -8.21
N TYR A 709 -26.34 -2.23 -7.95
CA TYR A 709 -27.74 -1.91 -8.20
C TYR A 709 -28.19 -0.69 -7.41
N LYS A 710 -27.91 -0.67 -6.09
CA LYS A 710 -28.33 0.43 -5.22
C LYS A 710 -27.68 1.76 -5.63
N ASN A 711 -26.42 1.74 -6.01
CA ASN A 711 -25.71 2.93 -6.50
C ASN A 711 -26.35 3.44 -7.80
N ASN A 712 -26.59 2.57 -8.78
CA ASN A 712 -27.24 2.96 -10.04
C ASN A 712 -28.68 3.46 -9.80
N ALA A 713 -29.43 2.83 -8.90
CA ALA A 713 -30.77 3.26 -8.53
C ALA A 713 -30.77 4.64 -7.85
N PHE A 714 -29.72 4.96 -7.08
CA PHE A 714 -29.55 6.29 -6.52
C PHE A 714 -29.22 7.33 -7.59
N GLU A 715 -28.31 7.02 -8.53
CA GLU A 715 -28.03 7.88 -9.68
C GLU A 715 -29.30 8.16 -10.52
N ASP A 716 -30.08 7.14 -10.82
CA ASP A 716 -31.37 7.26 -11.53
C ASP A 716 -32.34 8.17 -10.76
N ARG A 717 -32.38 8.06 -9.42
CA ARG A 717 -33.20 8.91 -8.57
C ARG A 717 -32.76 10.38 -8.61
N VAL A 718 -31.46 10.64 -8.64
CA VAL A 718 -30.93 12.01 -8.79
C VAL A 718 -31.32 12.58 -10.16
N GLN A 719 -31.16 11.81 -11.23
CA GLN A 719 -31.53 12.23 -12.59
C GLN A 719 -33.04 12.46 -12.75
N GLN A 720 -33.86 11.61 -12.11
CA GLN A 720 -35.30 11.82 -12.03
C GLN A 720 -35.62 13.13 -11.29
N TYR A 721 -34.99 13.38 -10.15
CA TYR A 721 -35.16 14.62 -9.40
C TYR A 721 -34.77 15.85 -10.23
N VAL A 722 -33.64 15.79 -10.95
CA VAL A 722 -33.19 16.85 -11.88
C VAL A 722 -34.27 17.12 -12.94
N THR A 723 -34.82 16.06 -13.55
CA THR A 723 -35.83 16.17 -14.60
C THR A 723 -37.16 16.73 -14.07
N GLU A 724 -37.69 16.18 -12.98
CA GLU A 724 -38.98 16.58 -12.40
C GLU A 724 -38.97 18.04 -11.92
N ASN A 725 -37.85 18.47 -11.35
CA ASN A 725 -37.68 19.83 -10.83
C ASN A 725 -37.10 20.81 -11.86
N HIS A 726 -36.89 20.37 -13.11
CA HIS A 726 -36.34 21.20 -14.20
C HIS A 726 -35.02 21.88 -13.80
N ILE A 727 -34.16 21.14 -13.09
CA ILE A 727 -32.90 21.65 -12.57
C ILE A 727 -31.91 21.79 -13.72
N ALA A 728 -31.31 22.98 -13.82
CA ALA A 728 -30.26 23.27 -14.77
C ALA A 728 -29.36 24.40 -14.26
N LEU A 729 -28.09 24.36 -14.63
CA LEU A 729 -27.20 25.50 -14.50
C LEU A 729 -27.58 26.54 -15.57
N THR A 730 -27.83 27.78 -15.13
CA THR A 730 -28.14 28.92 -16.01
C THR A 730 -27.03 29.96 -15.94
N GLU A 731 -26.99 30.89 -16.89
CA GLU A 731 -25.95 31.95 -16.94
C GLU A 731 -24.51 31.43 -16.90
N VAL A 732 -24.24 30.27 -17.51
CA VAL A 732 -22.90 29.66 -17.55
C VAL A 732 -21.92 30.62 -18.22
N GLN A 733 -20.86 30.99 -17.50
CA GLN A 733 -19.80 31.88 -17.96
C GLN A 733 -18.77 31.09 -18.76
N ASN A 734 -18.99 30.96 -20.08
CA ASN A 734 -18.16 30.12 -20.95
C ASN A 734 -16.68 30.56 -21.00
N ASP A 735 -16.39 31.85 -20.83
CA ASP A 735 -15.03 32.37 -20.72
C ASP A 735 -14.28 31.84 -19.49
N ILE A 736 -14.97 31.69 -18.36
CA ILE A 736 -14.40 31.11 -17.14
C ILE A 736 -14.27 29.58 -17.29
N VAL A 737 -15.24 28.92 -17.93
CA VAL A 737 -15.12 27.48 -18.29
C VAL A 737 -13.88 27.25 -19.14
N ASP A 738 -13.67 28.07 -20.18
CA ASP A 738 -12.50 27.98 -21.06
C ASP A 738 -11.20 28.25 -20.31
N GLN A 739 -11.21 29.16 -19.32
CA GLN A 739 -10.05 29.41 -18.47
C GLN A 739 -9.70 28.19 -17.61
N VAL A 740 -10.68 27.58 -16.93
CA VAL A 740 -10.45 26.35 -16.12
C VAL A 740 -9.87 25.23 -16.98
N VAL A 741 -10.41 25.05 -18.19
CA VAL A 741 -9.90 24.08 -19.16
C VAL A 741 -8.45 24.38 -19.56
N THR A 742 -8.14 25.65 -19.83
CA THR A 742 -6.79 26.08 -20.20
C THR A 742 -5.82 25.82 -19.06
N ASP A 743 -6.20 26.16 -17.83
CA ASP A 743 -5.37 25.96 -16.64
C ASP A 743 -5.11 24.47 -16.39
N PHE A 744 -6.12 23.61 -16.55
CA PHE A 744 -6.00 22.15 -16.40
C PHE A 744 -5.04 21.53 -17.43
N LEU A 745 -4.96 22.08 -18.65
CA LEU A 745 -4.10 21.54 -19.72
C LEU A 745 -2.69 22.15 -19.74
N THR A 746 -2.42 23.12 -18.87
CA THR A 746 -1.14 23.86 -18.87
C THR A 746 -0.13 23.20 -17.94
N TYR A 747 0.96 22.67 -18.53
CA TYR A 747 2.15 22.32 -17.76
C TYR A 747 2.83 23.58 -17.20
N LYS A 748 3.06 23.62 -15.88
CA LYS A 748 3.78 24.70 -15.20
C LYS A 748 5.11 24.17 -14.66
N LYS A 749 6.16 24.34 -15.45
CA LYS A 749 7.55 24.02 -15.07
C LYS A 749 7.90 24.72 -13.75
N SER A 750 8.45 24.00 -12.77
CA SER A 750 8.91 24.59 -11.51
C SER A 750 10.19 25.39 -11.74
N ASP A 751 10.31 26.55 -11.09
CA ASP A 751 11.48 27.43 -11.20
C ASP A 751 12.72 26.88 -10.45
N THR A 752 12.67 25.66 -9.92
CA THR A 752 13.75 25.03 -9.14
C THR A 752 14.71 24.15 -9.96
N GLU A 753 14.49 23.96 -11.26
CA GLU A 753 15.50 23.39 -12.16
C GLU A 753 16.47 24.48 -12.67
N LYS A 754 17.48 24.81 -11.86
CA LYS A 754 18.68 25.53 -12.32
C LYS A 754 19.95 25.00 -11.71
#